data_AF-I8A708-F1
#
_entry.id   AF-I8A708-F1
#
_cell.length_a   1.000
_cell.length_b   1.000
_cell.length_c   1.000
_cell.angle_alpha   90.00
_cell.angle_beta   90.00
_cell.angle_gamma   90.00
#
_symmetry.space_group_name_H-M   'P 1'
#
loop_
_entity.id
_entity.type
_entity.pdbx_description
1 polymer ?
#
loop_
_entity_poly.entity_id
_entity_poly.type
_entity_poly.pdbx_seq_one_letter_code
_entity_poly.pdbx_strand_id
1 'polypeptide(L)'
;MNQLIMSNTVLNRDIQTRPTLRLRGKGANELKEPRISEHPRDGPWMPDPSGLENELAVQPPDTKPATGVTMDEYRASFKVDRQEASKKMRELKAENRLDEVELQWAVIMWNSVDMMRTDGWSEDEIESALERYYAGPQYYLTPNNIASPRMIERYGADWGLNARGVYYRHRYSQGWVTAGHDLWLPSLDGIDWNGPGESSRRSRAKAFLKCILNNERWRKSEYAWEADAWTHVFGQMRDDPVLAVDKHEYNTIKLKRDPVSCLLVGEPKFIKRIPDATFGLATFKPKDYQNPLAEWNLDHDRLEALLLHRHCGLISDPRWGDADLAFPFAVYEAKGWSGDAREARRQGCSAGAVYLDMLDNLACQPGKAGKGKRAYQSAEARSNNQVFVFTSFGAHWHILVGYKRPRLERECAGHEGFSESVYIFQRIWSGRVVTQRKAWELLSLVDQIHLWGVTDFRNSIINRLNDWHEFGRRCYANDVKFMFRKVGADRFTRDGKEYRPIPGVCLQLADWAKHLSEEARDKLRERVISYFHQACPRDLPDLTDNWPAAITCLLDDCGPVGTPGYPIQCKEEMAAHYREVHGKDDDVIADLKRLWDEPEEIDNDNNPVQVRKRERLESGEPESCAKRYKGSTPTDVGNKQVDELIDLTKEH
;
A
#
# COMPACT_ATOMS: atom_id res chain seq x y z
N MET A 1 -62.60 23.59 -23.14
CA MET A 1 -62.20 23.50 -21.72
C MET A 1 -62.14 22.04 -21.32
N ASN A 2 -61.09 21.68 -20.58
CA ASN A 2 -60.90 20.51 -19.70
C ASN A 2 -61.27 19.09 -20.17
N GLN A 3 -60.20 18.29 -20.27
CA GLN A 3 -60.04 16.93 -19.74
C GLN A 3 -60.91 15.80 -20.30
N LEU A 4 -60.30 15.01 -21.21
CA LEU A 4 -60.64 13.59 -21.35
C LEU A 4 -60.17 12.82 -20.12
N ILE A 5 -61.07 12.03 -19.55
CA ILE A 5 -60.75 10.84 -18.76
C ILE A 5 -61.25 9.65 -19.57
N MET A 6 -60.35 8.74 -19.96
CA MET A 6 -60.47 7.31 -19.66
C MET A 6 -59.28 6.50 -20.22
N SER A 7 -58.57 5.87 -19.28
CA SER A 7 -57.99 4.53 -19.33
C SER A 7 -57.31 4.02 -20.61
N ASN A 8 -55.99 3.79 -20.52
CA ASN A 8 -55.43 2.48 -20.85
C ASN A 8 -54.11 2.19 -20.09
N THR A 9 -54.13 1.05 -19.39
CA THR A 9 -53.04 0.10 -19.16
C THR A 9 -51.59 0.59 -19.03
N VAL A 10 -51.03 0.48 -17.82
CA VAL A 10 -49.58 0.30 -17.60
C VAL A 10 -49.39 -1.02 -16.82
N LEU A 11 -48.49 -1.87 -17.29
CA LEU A 11 -48.21 -3.17 -16.67
C LEU A 11 -47.63 -2.98 -15.25
N ASN A 12 -48.17 -3.73 -14.28
CA ASN A 12 -47.41 -4.11 -13.10
C ASN A 12 -46.20 -4.93 -13.54
N ARG A 13 -44.99 -4.39 -13.37
CA ARG A 13 -43.77 -5.18 -13.24
C ARG A 13 -43.58 -5.48 -11.76
N ASP A 14 -43.47 -6.76 -11.42
CA ASP A 14 -43.17 -7.20 -10.06
C ASP A 14 -41.88 -6.55 -9.57
N ILE A 15 -41.99 -5.70 -8.55
CA ILE A 15 -40.84 -5.18 -7.82
C ILE A 15 -40.29 -6.33 -6.99
N GLN A 16 -39.31 -7.07 -7.54
CA GLN A 16 -38.47 -7.95 -6.74
C GLN A 16 -37.74 -7.09 -5.70
N THR A 17 -38.26 -7.10 -4.47
CA THR A 17 -37.59 -6.51 -3.31
C THR A 17 -36.26 -7.22 -3.10
N ARG A 18 -35.16 -6.56 -3.46
CA ARG A 18 -33.79 -7.03 -3.17
C ARG A 18 -33.70 -7.32 -1.66
N PRO A 19 -33.21 -8.50 -1.22
CA PRO A 19 -33.03 -8.76 0.19
C PRO A 19 -32.07 -7.73 0.77
N THR A 20 -32.54 -6.96 1.76
CA THR A 20 -31.77 -5.86 2.34
C THR A 20 -30.72 -6.40 3.30
N LEU A 21 -29.53 -6.72 2.77
CA LEU A 21 -28.31 -6.78 3.58
C LEU A 21 -28.17 -5.43 4.28
N ARG A 22 -28.30 -5.42 5.61
CA ARG A 22 -28.03 -4.24 6.44
C ARG A 22 -26.68 -4.44 7.10
N LEU A 23 -25.76 -3.51 6.85
CA LEU A 23 -24.57 -3.36 7.68
C LEU A 23 -25.03 -3.10 9.13
N ARG A 24 -24.40 -3.78 10.09
CA ARG A 24 -24.72 -3.62 11.51
C ARG A 24 -24.30 -2.23 11.96
N GLY A 25 -25.24 -1.41 12.44
CA GLY A 25 -24.90 -0.13 13.07
C GLY A 25 -23.97 -0.35 14.27
N LYS A 26 -23.00 0.55 14.47
CA LYS A 26 -22.09 0.54 15.64
C LYS A 26 -22.92 0.67 16.92
N GLY A 27 -23.18 -0.46 17.58
CA GLY A 27 -23.85 -0.50 18.87
C GLY A 27 -22.90 -0.05 19.97
N ALA A 28 -23.30 0.95 20.74
CA ALA A 28 -22.53 1.41 21.90
C ALA A 28 -22.48 0.32 22.99
N ASN A 29 -21.33 0.21 23.65
CA ASN A 29 -21.07 -0.59 24.86
C ASN A 29 -21.39 -2.10 24.78
N GLU A 30 -20.40 -2.89 24.36
CA GLU A 30 -20.16 -4.20 24.95
C GLU A 30 -18.77 -4.24 25.61
N LEU A 31 -18.68 -3.75 26.85
CA LEU A 31 -17.66 -4.19 27.80
C LEU A 31 -17.95 -5.66 28.15
N LYS A 32 -17.56 -6.57 27.25
CA LYS A 32 -17.44 -7.99 27.57
C LYS A 32 -16.05 -8.24 28.10
N GLU A 33 -15.94 -8.38 29.42
CA GLU A 33 -14.76 -8.96 30.05
C GLU A 33 -14.40 -10.26 29.31
N PRO A 34 -13.13 -10.48 28.94
CA PRO A 34 -12.75 -11.68 28.23
C PRO A 34 -13.00 -12.88 29.14
N ARG A 35 -13.92 -13.77 28.74
CA ARG A 35 -14.05 -15.10 29.35
C ARG A 35 -12.79 -15.91 29.05
N ILE A 36 -11.78 -15.75 29.90
CA ILE A 36 -10.60 -16.60 29.93
C ILE A 36 -11.06 -17.97 30.44
N SER A 37 -11.33 -18.90 29.52
CA SER A 37 -11.47 -20.31 29.87
C SER A 37 -10.10 -20.84 30.29
N GLU A 38 -10.01 -21.45 31.46
CA GLU A 38 -8.72 -21.89 32.05
C GLU A 38 -7.93 -22.87 31.16
N HIS A 39 -8.61 -23.60 30.26
CA HIS A 39 -7.97 -24.39 29.20
C HIS A 39 -8.68 -24.25 27.84
N PRO A 40 -8.09 -23.54 26.86
CA PRO A 40 -8.61 -23.53 25.49
C PRO A 40 -8.27 -24.84 24.77
N ARG A 41 -9.28 -25.67 24.46
CA ARG A 41 -9.09 -26.80 23.53
C ARG A 41 -8.77 -26.37 22.10
N ASP A 42 -9.03 -25.10 21.78
CA ASP A 42 -8.59 -24.44 20.55
C ASP A 42 -7.69 -23.25 20.92
N GLY A 43 -6.39 -23.53 21.05
CA GLY A 43 -5.34 -22.53 21.25
C GLY A 43 -4.72 -22.06 19.92
N PRO A 44 -3.77 -21.12 19.97
CA PRO A 44 -3.11 -20.63 18.77
C PRO A 44 -2.19 -21.66 18.09
N TRP A 45 -2.33 -21.93 16.78
CA TRP A 45 -1.36 -22.76 16.02
C TRP A 45 -0.01 -22.05 15.78
N MET A 46 0.05 -20.74 16.05
CA MET A 46 1.27 -19.95 16.27
C MET A 46 1.00 -19.00 17.44
N PRO A 47 1.96 -18.76 18.35
CA PRO A 47 1.83 -17.74 19.39
C PRO A 47 1.63 -16.34 18.78
N ASP A 48 1.14 -15.38 19.57
CA ASP A 48 1.21 -13.96 19.20
C ASP A 48 2.69 -13.54 19.15
N PRO A 49 3.15 -12.71 18.21
CA PRO A 49 4.42 -11.99 18.34
C PRO A 49 4.63 -11.31 19.71
N SER A 50 3.56 -10.94 20.44
CA SER A 50 3.67 -10.46 21.82
C SER A 50 4.02 -11.53 22.86
N GLY A 51 3.88 -12.82 22.55
CA GLY A 51 4.25 -13.94 23.43
C GLY A 51 5.72 -14.34 23.32
N LEU A 52 6.48 -13.75 22.37
CA LEU A 52 7.90 -14.05 22.13
C LEU A 52 8.83 -13.58 23.27
N GLU A 53 8.33 -12.78 24.22
CA GLU A 53 9.09 -12.24 25.35
C GLU A 53 9.77 -13.34 26.19
N ASN A 54 9.16 -14.52 26.31
CA ASN A 54 9.74 -15.68 27.00
C ASN A 54 10.72 -16.51 26.13
N GLU A 55 10.60 -16.45 24.80
CA GLU A 55 11.49 -17.18 23.88
C GLU A 55 12.80 -16.41 23.62
N LEU A 56 12.75 -15.08 23.68
CA LEU A 56 13.91 -14.19 23.54
C LEU A 56 14.87 -14.23 24.76
N ALA A 57 14.44 -14.82 25.88
CA ALA A 57 15.27 -14.97 27.08
C ALA A 57 16.38 -16.03 26.93
N VAL A 58 16.26 -16.94 25.95
CA VAL A 58 17.33 -17.87 25.59
C VAL A 58 18.26 -17.18 24.61
N GLN A 59 19.38 -16.65 25.10
CA GLN A 59 20.46 -16.23 24.21
C GLN A 59 20.93 -17.45 23.40
N PRO A 60 20.79 -17.47 22.05
CA PRO A 60 21.53 -18.43 21.26
C PRO A 60 23.02 -18.13 21.43
N PRO A 61 23.91 -19.14 21.40
CA PRO A 61 25.35 -18.89 21.51
C PRO A 61 25.81 -17.90 20.43
N ASP A 62 26.79 -17.05 20.75
CA ASP A 62 27.32 -15.89 19.99
C ASP A 62 27.94 -16.18 18.60
N THR A 63 27.53 -17.27 17.95
CA THR A 63 28.05 -17.74 16.67
C THR A 63 26.94 -17.94 15.63
N LYS A 64 26.58 -16.82 14.98
CA LYS A 64 26.49 -16.64 13.51
C LYS A 64 25.32 -15.71 13.11
N PRO A 65 25.58 -14.44 12.77
CA PRO A 65 24.99 -13.84 11.59
C PRO A 65 25.86 -14.25 10.38
N ALA A 66 25.41 -15.25 9.64
CA ALA A 66 26.04 -15.68 8.39
C ALA A 66 25.32 -15.07 7.17
N THR A 67 24.96 -13.79 7.26
CA THR A 67 24.45 -13.01 6.12
C THR A 67 25.47 -13.02 4.99
N GLY A 68 25.03 -13.39 3.78
CA GLY A 68 25.94 -13.57 2.64
C GLY A 68 26.56 -14.96 2.50
N VAL A 69 26.30 -15.91 3.39
CA VAL A 69 26.67 -17.32 3.21
C VAL A 69 25.65 -18.03 2.30
N THR A 70 26.14 -18.88 1.40
CA THR A 70 25.28 -19.66 0.50
C THR A 70 24.62 -20.85 1.21
N MET A 71 23.52 -21.35 0.66
CA MET A 71 22.87 -22.56 1.19
C MET A 71 23.80 -23.79 1.17
N ASP A 72 24.73 -23.88 0.22
CA ASP A 72 25.62 -25.04 0.10
C ASP A 72 26.74 -25.03 1.15
N GLU A 73 27.35 -23.86 1.39
CA GLU A 73 28.27 -23.66 2.52
C GLU A 73 27.57 -23.90 3.87
N TYR A 74 26.34 -23.40 4.03
CA TYR A 74 25.56 -23.63 5.25
C TYR A 74 25.20 -25.11 5.44
N ARG A 75 24.80 -25.82 4.38
CA ARG A 75 24.59 -27.29 4.41
C ARG A 75 25.88 -28.04 4.79
N ALA A 76 27.04 -27.59 4.30
CA ALA A 76 28.33 -28.19 4.63
C ALA A 76 28.70 -28.01 6.11
N SER A 77 28.63 -26.78 6.64
CA SER A 77 28.82 -26.49 8.07
C SER A 77 27.86 -27.31 8.92
N PHE A 78 26.55 -27.24 8.64
CA PHE A 78 25.53 -27.92 9.43
C PHE A 78 25.71 -29.46 9.44
N LYS A 79 26.27 -30.05 8.38
CA LYS A 79 26.58 -31.48 8.33
C LYS A 79 27.71 -31.85 9.31
N VAL A 80 28.74 -31.00 9.44
CA VAL A 80 29.84 -31.17 10.40
C VAL A 80 29.31 -30.98 11.83
N ASP A 81 28.64 -29.87 12.11
CA ASP A 81 28.05 -29.54 13.41
C ASP A 81 27.16 -30.68 13.92
N ARG A 82 26.32 -31.25 13.04
CA ARG A 82 25.44 -32.39 13.36
C ARG A 82 26.21 -33.70 13.60
N GLN A 83 27.33 -33.93 12.90
CA GLN A 83 28.18 -35.12 13.13
C GLN A 83 28.87 -35.05 14.49
N GLU A 84 29.37 -33.87 14.87
CA GLU A 84 29.98 -33.63 16.17
C GLU A 84 28.98 -33.76 17.32
N ALA A 85 27.80 -33.12 17.21
CA ALA A 85 26.71 -33.29 18.17
C ALA A 85 26.28 -34.78 18.30
N SER A 86 26.21 -35.51 17.19
CA SER A 86 25.90 -36.96 17.19
C SER A 86 26.99 -37.79 17.86
N LYS A 87 28.25 -37.38 17.78
CA LYS A 87 29.38 -38.03 18.48
C LYS A 87 29.28 -37.78 19.98
N LYS A 88 29.14 -36.51 20.39
CA LYS A 88 28.99 -36.11 21.80
C LYS A 88 27.79 -36.80 22.48
N MET A 89 26.66 -36.93 21.79
CA MET A 89 25.48 -37.65 22.30
C MET A 89 25.72 -39.16 22.50
N ARG A 90 26.60 -39.79 21.71
CA ARG A 90 27.01 -41.19 21.91
C ARG A 90 27.99 -41.34 23.07
N GLU A 91 28.88 -40.37 23.24
CA GLU A 91 29.84 -40.33 24.35
C GLU A 91 29.10 -40.18 25.68
N LEU A 92 28.21 -39.18 25.81
CA LEU A 92 27.34 -39.03 26.99
C LEU A 92 26.48 -40.27 27.25
N LYS A 93 25.98 -40.95 26.21
CA LYS A 93 25.25 -42.22 26.35
C LYS A 93 26.13 -43.36 26.84
N ALA A 94 27.38 -43.45 26.40
CA ALA A 94 28.32 -44.47 26.87
C ALA A 94 28.76 -44.23 28.33
N GLU A 95 28.86 -42.96 28.73
CA GLU A 95 29.17 -42.54 30.10
C GLU A 95 27.95 -42.57 31.04
N ASN A 96 26.75 -42.90 30.53
CA ASN A 96 25.48 -42.90 31.27
C ASN A 96 25.02 -41.50 31.77
N ARG A 97 25.49 -40.44 31.12
CA ARG A 97 25.28 -39.00 31.45
C ARG A 97 24.27 -38.31 30.53
N LEU A 98 23.20 -39.03 30.13
CA LEU A 98 22.16 -38.47 29.26
C LEU A 98 21.19 -37.54 29.99
N ASP A 99 21.15 -37.61 31.32
CA ASP A 99 20.48 -36.69 32.22
C ASP A 99 21.09 -35.28 32.22
N GLU A 100 22.34 -35.13 31.78
CA GLU A 100 22.98 -33.82 31.52
C GLU A 100 22.51 -33.15 30.22
N VAL A 101 21.65 -33.81 29.41
CA VAL A 101 21.19 -33.28 28.12
C VAL A 101 19.82 -32.61 28.25
N GLU A 102 19.80 -31.29 28.18
CA GLU A 102 18.57 -30.50 28.15
C GLU A 102 17.99 -30.41 26.72
N LEU A 103 16.72 -30.77 26.55
CA LEU A 103 15.97 -30.51 25.32
C LEU A 103 15.43 -29.07 25.34
N GLN A 104 16.17 -28.14 24.73
CA GLN A 104 15.76 -26.74 24.68
C GLN A 104 14.50 -26.50 23.83
N TRP A 105 14.38 -27.16 22.67
CA TRP A 105 13.21 -27.01 21.79
C TRP A 105 13.03 -28.20 20.83
N ALA A 106 11.80 -28.37 20.36
CA ALA A 106 11.44 -29.31 19.31
C ALA A 106 10.49 -28.64 18.31
N VAL A 107 10.73 -28.80 17.00
CA VAL A 107 9.93 -28.17 15.94
C VAL A 107 9.16 -29.21 15.15
N ILE A 108 7.84 -29.01 15.03
CA ILE A 108 6.97 -29.87 14.23
C ILE A 108 6.92 -29.35 12.79
N MET A 109 7.25 -30.20 11.82
CA MET A 109 7.12 -29.90 10.40
C MET A 109 5.83 -30.50 9.84
N TRP A 110 4.80 -29.67 9.63
CA TRP A 110 3.57 -30.12 8.98
C TRP A 110 3.83 -30.57 7.55
N ASN A 111 3.25 -31.72 7.17
CA ASN A 111 3.36 -32.24 5.82
C ASN A 111 2.52 -31.40 4.85
N SER A 112 3.01 -31.26 3.61
CA SER A 112 2.23 -30.69 2.52
C SER A 112 1.07 -31.61 2.20
N VAL A 113 -0.12 -31.06 2.07
CA VAL A 113 -1.30 -31.80 1.61
C VAL A 113 -1.32 -31.79 0.08
N ASP A 114 -1.36 -32.97 -0.52
CA ASP A 114 -1.60 -33.18 -1.95
C ASP A 114 -3.02 -33.74 -2.08
N MET A 115 -3.96 -32.95 -2.64
CA MET A 115 -5.36 -33.36 -2.77
C MET A 115 -5.55 -34.57 -3.70
N MET A 116 -4.52 -34.94 -4.47
CA MET A 116 -4.51 -36.17 -5.27
C MET A 116 -4.23 -37.43 -4.44
N ARG A 117 -3.93 -37.29 -3.14
CA ARG A 117 -3.50 -38.37 -2.23
C ARG A 117 -4.32 -38.45 -0.94
N THR A 118 -5.43 -37.73 -0.85
CA THR A 118 -6.37 -37.78 0.28
C THR A 118 -7.44 -38.87 0.13
N ASP A 119 -7.26 -39.82 -0.81
CA ASP A 119 -8.16 -40.96 -0.99
C ASP A 119 -8.23 -41.78 0.32
N GLY A 120 -9.45 -41.93 0.87
CA GLY A 120 -9.69 -42.61 2.14
C GLY A 120 -9.55 -41.74 3.40
N TRP A 121 -9.20 -40.46 3.27
CA TRP A 121 -9.24 -39.52 4.40
C TRP A 121 -10.67 -39.01 4.61
N SER A 122 -11.04 -38.73 5.85
CA SER A 122 -12.26 -38.00 6.18
C SER A 122 -12.11 -36.50 5.89
N GLU A 123 -13.25 -35.82 5.77
CA GLU A 123 -13.32 -34.36 5.59
C GLU A 123 -12.57 -33.59 6.69
N ASP A 124 -12.76 -34.00 7.95
CA ASP A 124 -12.12 -33.38 9.11
C ASP A 124 -10.59 -33.59 9.12
N GLU A 125 -10.10 -34.73 8.63
CA GLU A 125 -8.66 -35.00 8.49
C GLU A 125 -8.03 -34.13 7.39
N ILE A 126 -8.72 -33.98 6.24
CA ILE A 126 -8.29 -33.10 5.15
C ILE A 126 -8.24 -31.65 5.64
N GLU A 127 -9.32 -31.14 6.26
CA GLU A 127 -9.40 -29.78 6.78
C GLU A 127 -8.34 -29.54 7.89
N SER A 128 -8.17 -30.46 8.83
CA SER A 128 -7.16 -30.31 9.89
C SER A 128 -5.72 -30.33 9.35
N ALA A 129 -5.42 -31.17 8.36
CA ALA A 129 -4.10 -31.20 7.73
C ALA A 129 -3.82 -29.93 6.92
N LEU A 130 -4.82 -29.44 6.17
CA LEU A 130 -4.73 -28.21 5.40
C LEU A 130 -4.51 -27.00 6.30
N GLU A 131 -5.25 -26.86 7.40
CA GLU A 131 -5.08 -25.73 8.32
C GLU A 131 -3.69 -25.69 8.97
N ARG A 132 -3.20 -26.86 9.42
CA ARG A 132 -1.85 -26.98 10.00
C ARG A 132 -0.77 -26.61 8.99
N TYR A 133 -0.89 -27.09 7.75
CA TYR A 133 0.08 -26.78 6.70
C TYR A 133 -0.01 -25.31 6.25
N TYR A 134 -1.23 -24.78 6.07
CA TYR A 134 -1.49 -23.40 5.68
C TYR A 134 -0.99 -22.39 6.73
N ALA A 135 -0.99 -22.74 8.02
CA ALA A 135 -0.39 -21.92 9.07
C ALA A 135 1.13 -21.73 8.90
N GLY A 136 1.85 -22.70 8.32
CA GLY A 136 3.27 -22.60 8.01
C GLY A 136 4.20 -22.93 9.19
N PRO A 137 5.28 -22.17 9.43
CA PRO A 137 6.17 -22.41 10.57
C PRO A 137 5.42 -22.14 11.89
N GLN A 138 5.84 -22.77 12.99
CA GLN A 138 5.19 -22.56 14.30
C GLN A 138 5.68 -21.30 15.04
N TYR A 139 6.76 -20.68 14.57
CA TYR A 139 7.44 -19.55 15.20
C TYR A 139 7.84 -18.49 14.16
N TYR A 140 7.94 -17.25 14.61
CA TYR A 140 8.34 -16.11 13.78
C TYR A 140 9.86 -16.06 13.57
N LEU A 141 10.29 -15.20 12.65
CA LEU A 141 11.71 -15.00 12.39
C LEU A 141 12.30 -14.13 13.51
N THR A 142 13.18 -14.70 14.33
CA THR A 142 14.02 -13.99 15.29
C THR A 142 15.44 -13.83 14.73
N PRO A 143 16.11 -12.68 14.92
CA PRO A 143 17.52 -12.50 14.56
C PRO A 143 18.40 -13.58 15.20
N ASN A 144 19.49 -13.94 14.51
CA ASN A 144 20.54 -14.88 14.95
C ASN A 144 20.09 -16.33 15.26
N ASN A 145 18.80 -16.63 15.26
CA ASN A 145 18.26 -17.99 15.43
C ASN A 145 18.12 -18.71 14.07
N ILE A 146 19.26 -19.13 13.49
CA ILE A 146 19.29 -19.76 12.17
C ILE A 146 18.82 -21.23 12.25
N ALA A 147 17.64 -21.51 11.68
CA ALA A 147 17.08 -22.85 11.62
C ALA A 147 17.85 -23.78 10.67
N SER A 148 17.72 -25.10 10.86
CA SER A 148 18.39 -26.09 10.00
C SER A 148 18.11 -25.92 8.49
N PRO A 149 19.00 -26.36 7.58
CA PRO A 149 18.82 -26.19 6.13
C PRO A 149 17.45 -26.67 5.61
N ARG A 150 16.97 -27.83 6.09
CA ARG A 150 15.66 -28.40 5.74
C ARG A 150 14.48 -27.52 6.17
N MET A 151 14.61 -26.79 7.27
CA MET A 151 13.61 -25.83 7.74
C MET A 151 13.61 -24.56 6.88
N ILE A 152 14.79 -24.02 6.55
CA ILE A 152 14.93 -22.86 5.67
C ILE A 152 14.37 -23.15 4.27
N GLU A 153 14.70 -24.32 3.71
CA GLU A 153 14.17 -24.78 2.42
C GLU A 153 12.64 -24.88 2.42
N ARG A 154 12.02 -25.27 3.55
CA ARG A 154 10.57 -25.47 3.66
C ARG A 154 9.80 -24.20 4.03
N TYR A 155 10.33 -23.36 4.91
CA TYR A 155 9.62 -22.24 5.56
C TYR A 155 10.31 -20.88 5.41
N GLY A 156 11.53 -20.81 4.86
CA GLY A 156 12.24 -19.54 4.68
C GLY A 156 11.49 -18.52 3.80
N ALA A 157 10.57 -18.99 2.94
CA ALA A 157 9.65 -18.12 2.20
C ALA A 157 8.66 -17.41 3.14
N ASP A 158 8.12 -18.11 4.13
CA ASP A 158 7.23 -17.55 5.15
C ASP A 158 8.02 -16.66 6.14
N TRP A 159 9.22 -17.06 6.57
CA TRP A 159 10.09 -16.20 7.40
C TRP A 159 10.57 -14.94 6.68
N GLY A 160 10.82 -15.00 5.37
CA GLY A 160 11.10 -13.82 4.56
C GLY A 160 9.93 -12.82 4.49
N LEU A 161 8.70 -13.25 4.76
CA LEU A 161 7.56 -12.33 4.94
C LEU A 161 7.58 -11.67 6.32
N ASN A 162 7.96 -12.39 7.39
CA ASN A 162 8.14 -11.81 8.72
C ASN A 162 9.19 -10.68 8.73
N ALA A 163 10.30 -10.84 7.99
CA ALA A 163 11.30 -9.80 7.77
C ALA A 163 10.69 -8.54 7.10
N ARG A 164 9.78 -8.74 6.13
CA ARG A 164 8.95 -7.69 5.51
C ARG A 164 7.74 -7.26 6.34
N GLY A 165 7.61 -7.77 7.57
CA GLY A 165 6.53 -7.43 8.49
C GLY A 165 5.17 -8.03 8.14
N VAL A 166 5.09 -8.86 7.10
CA VAL A 166 3.85 -9.52 6.70
C VAL A 166 3.66 -10.75 7.59
N TYR A 167 2.78 -10.64 8.58
CA TYR A 167 2.50 -11.68 9.57
C TYR A 167 1.11 -12.28 9.38
N TYR A 168 1.04 -13.61 9.37
CA TYR A 168 -0.22 -14.35 9.36
C TYR A 168 -0.63 -14.78 10.77
N ARG A 169 -1.92 -14.66 11.10
CA ARG A 169 -2.53 -15.25 12.30
C ARG A 169 -3.65 -16.20 11.89
N HIS A 170 -3.54 -17.45 12.30
CA HIS A 170 -4.49 -18.54 12.00
C HIS A 170 -5.90 -18.36 12.60
N ARG A 171 -6.17 -17.30 13.36
CA ARG A 171 -7.53 -16.89 13.73
C ARG A 171 -7.56 -15.39 14.02
N TYR A 172 -8.75 -14.82 13.94
CA TYR A 172 -9.04 -13.48 14.42
C TYR A 172 -9.18 -13.44 15.94
N SER A 173 -8.68 -12.36 16.54
CA SER A 173 -8.97 -11.97 17.93
C SER A 173 -8.96 -10.46 18.04
N GLN A 174 -9.98 -9.87 18.69
CA GLN A 174 -10.01 -8.43 18.98
C GLN A 174 -8.84 -8.02 19.90
N GLY A 175 -8.49 -8.85 20.89
CA GLY A 175 -7.36 -8.59 21.80
C GLY A 175 -5.98 -8.68 21.13
N TRP A 176 -5.93 -9.07 19.85
CA TRP A 176 -4.73 -9.09 19.00
C TRP A 176 -4.69 -7.93 18.00
N VAL A 177 -5.78 -7.15 17.90
CA VAL A 177 -5.79 -5.89 17.18
C VAL A 177 -5.07 -4.86 18.04
N THR A 178 -4.20 -4.07 17.42
CA THR A 178 -3.43 -3.06 18.15
C THR A 178 -4.36 -1.94 18.61
N ALA A 179 -4.21 -1.48 19.85
CA ALA A 179 -5.04 -0.42 20.41
C ALA A 179 -5.10 0.80 19.47
N GLY A 180 -6.31 1.31 19.23
CA GLY A 180 -6.56 2.37 18.26
C GLY A 180 -6.72 1.91 16.80
N HIS A 181 -6.86 0.61 16.52
CA HIS A 181 -7.40 0.10 15.25
C HIS A 181 -8.80 -0.48 15.46
N ASP A 182 -9.73 -0.17 14.54
CA ASP A 182 -11.11 -0.63 14.54
C ASP A 182 -11.39 -1.32 13.20
N LEU A 183 -11.43 -2.65 13.22
CA LEU A 183 -11.56 -3.47 12.01
C LEU A 183 -13.00 -3.92 11.86
N TRP A 184 -13.63 -3.53 10.76
CA TRP A 184 -14.93 -4.06 10.36
C TRP A 184 -14.80 -5.51 9.90
N LEU A 185 -15.71 -6.36 10.36
CA LEU A 185 -15.74 -7.80 10.03
C LEU A 185 -17.13 -8.19 9.52
N PRO A 186 -17.23 -9.01 8.46
CA PRO A 186 -18.47 -9.73 8.16
C PRO A 186 -18.73 -10.79 9.25
N SER A 187 -20.00 -11.08 9.55
CA SER A 187 -20.37 -12.15 10.48
C SER A 187 -21.56 -12.98 9.97
N LEU A 188 -21.67 -14.21 10.49
CA LEU A 188 -22.84 -15.07 10.29
C LEU A 188 -23.85 -14.94 11.45
N ASP A 189 -23.49 -14.21 12.51
CA ASP A 189 -24.32 -14.04 13.70
C ASP A 189 -25.65 -13.34 13.38
N GLY A 190 -26.75 -13.93 13.84
CA GLY A 190 -28.10 -13.41 13.59
C GLY A 190 -28.64 -13.69 12.17
N ILE A 191 -27.88 -14.35 11.29
CA ILE A 191 -28.36 -14.76 9.96
C ILE A 191 -28.94 -16.18 10.02
N ASP A 192 -30.26 -16.30 10.03
CA ASP A 192 -30.93 -17.61 9.94
C ASP A 192 -30.73 -18.22 8.53
N TRP A 193 -30.00 -19.34 8.50
CA TRP A 193 -29.82 -20.22 7.35
C TRP A 193 -31.11 -20.51 6.58
N ASN A 194 -32.20 -20.77 7.30
CA ASN A 194 -33.47 -21.21 6.75
C ASN A 194 -34.40 -20.03 6.40
N GLY A 195 -34.03 -18.81 6.79
CA GLY A 195 -34.83 -17.61 6.61
C GLY A 195 -35.27 -17.40 5.16
N PRO A 196 -36.46 -16.84 4.91
CA PRO A 196 -37.00 -16.70 3.55
C PRO A 196 -36.13 -15.79 2.66
N GLY A 197 -35.54 -14.73 3.22
CA GLY A 197 -34.64 -13.81 2.51
C GLY A 197 -33.34 -14.47 2.01
N GLU A 198 -32.93 -15.58 2.63
CA GLU A 198 -31.71 -16.31 2.27
C GLU A 198 -31.89 -17.29 1.09
N SER A 199 -33.11 -17.46 0.58
CA SER A 199 -33.45 -18.36 -0.53
C SER A 199 -32.59 -18.16 -1.80
N SER A 200 -32.30 -16.91 -2.18
CA SER A 200 -31.43 -16.58 -3.31
C SER A 200 -29.98 -17.02 -3.06
N ARG A 201 -29.41 -16.69 -1.89
CA ARG A 201 -28.04 -17.08 -1.53
C ARG A 201 -27.90 -18.60 -1.37
N ARG A 202 -28.91 -19.28 -0.80
CA ARG A 202 -29.00 -20.77 -0.78
C ARG A 202 -28.96 -21.36 -2.19
N SER A 203 -29.58 -20.72 -3.16
CA SER A 203 -29.60 -21.16 -4.57
C SER A 203 -28.24 -20.95 -5.25
N ARG A 204 -27.60 -19.78 -5.06
CA ARG A 204 -26.19 -19.53 -5.47
C ARG A 204 -25.24 -20.57 -4.85
N ALA A 205 -25.35 -20.82 -3.54
CA ALA A 205 -24.55 -21.80 -2.83
C ALA A 205 -24.71 -23.23 -3.38
N LYS A 206 -25.93 -23.63 -3.77
CA LYS A 206 -26.20 -24.94 -4.39
C LYS A 206 -25.59 -25.05 -5.79
N ALA A 207 -25.63 -23.98 -6.59
CA ALA A 207 -25.00 -23.92 -7.89
C ALA A 207 -23.47 -24.02 -7.75
N PHE A 208 -22.88 -23.20 -6.88
CA PHE A 208 -21.44 -23.19 -6.61
C PHE A 208 -20.94 -24.56 -6.13
N LEU A 209 -21.61 -25.16 -5.14
CA LEU A 209 -21.30 -26.51 -4.65
C LEU A 209 -21.26 -27.55 -5.77
N LYS A 210 -22.23 -27.50 -6.70
CA LYS A 210 -22.27 -28.42 -7.84
C LYS A 210 -21.04 -28.25 -8.74
N CYS A 211 -20.55 -27.03 -8.95
CA CYS A 211 -19.34 -26.78 -9.71
C CYS A 211 -18.09 -27.27 -8.97
N ILE A 212 -17.96 -26.95 -7.68
CA ILE A 212 -16.88 -27.41 -6.80
C ILE A 212 -16.77 -28.95 -6.81
N LEU A 213 -17.85 -29.68 -6.48
CA LEU A 213 -17.86 -31.14 -6.46
C LEU A 213 -17.55 -31.77 -7.83
N ASN A 214 -17.93 -31.12 -8.93
CA ASN A 214 -17.54 -31.55 -10.27
C ASN A 214 -16.05 -31.30 -10.53
N ASN A 215 -15.49 -30.18 -10.09
CA ASN A 215 -14.06 -29.90 -10.23
C ASN A 215 -13.24 -30.91 -9.45
N GLU A 216 -13.72 -31.36 -8.29
CA GLU A 216 -13.08 -32.42 -7.50
C GLU A 216 -13.14 -33.78 -8.21
N ARG A 217 -14.36 -34.21 -8.53
CA ARG A 217 -14.61 -35.51 -9.16
C ARG A 217 -13.83 -35.71 -10.45
N TRP A 218 -13.67 -34.64 -11.23
CA TRP A 218 -12.98 -34.66 -12.52
C TRP A 218 -11.55 -34.11 -12.46
N ARG A 219 -11.01 -33.83 -11.26
CA ARG A 219 -9.64 -33.35 -11.02
C ARG A 219 -9.25 -32.19 -11.96
N LYS A 220 -10.14 -31.20 -12.10
CA LYS A 220 -9.98 -30.09 -13.05
C LYS A 220 -8.80 -29.19 -12.68
N SER A 221 -8.24 -28.54 -13.71
CA SER A 221 -7.16 -27.57 -13.59
C SER A 221 -7.53 -26.33 -12.75
N GLU A 222 -6.51 -25.65 -12.23
CA GLU A 222 -6.60 -24.40 -11.43
C GLU A 222 -7.52 -23.35 -12.08
N TYR A 223 -7.45 -23.19 -13.40
CA TYR A 223 -8.32 -22.29 -14.18
C TYR A 223 -9.82 -22.55 -13.98
N ALA A 224 -10.26 -23.81 -13.81
CA ALA A 224 -11.68 -24.10 -13.59
C ALA A 224 -12.16 -23.64 -12.20
N TRP A 225 -11.29 -23.77 -11.19
CA TRP A 225 -11.54 -23.27 -9.83
C TRP A 225 -11.65 -21.76 -9.80
N GLU A 226 -10.77 -21.09 -10.54
CA GLU A 226 -10.76 -19.65 -10.71
C GLU A 226 -12.03 -19.15 -11.45
N ALA A 227 -12.40 -19.78 -12.57
CA ALA A 227 -13.60 -19.42 -13.33
C ALA A 227 -14.90 -19.58 -12.51
N ASP A 228 -14.98 -20.62 -11.68
CA ASP A 228 -16.11 -20.82 -10.75
C ASP A 228 -16.11 -19.78 -9.61
N ALA A 229 -14.94 -19.37 -9.12
CA ALA A 229 -14.82 -18.27 -8.15
C ALA A 229 -15.32 -16.94 -8.74
N TRP A 230 -14.83 -16.56 -9.92
CA TRP A 230 -15.30 -15.38 -10.67
C TRP A 230 -16.81 -15.38 -10.92
N THR A 231 -17.38 -16.54 -11.23
CA THR A 231 -18.80 -16.65 -11.60
C THR A 231 -19.73 -16.68 -10.38
N HIS A 232 -19.38 -17.43 -9.33
CA HIS A 232 -20.30 -17.73 -8.24
C HIS A 232 -20.01 -17.00 -6.93
N VAL A 233 -18.71 -16.86 -6.60
CA VAL A 233 -18.27 -16.20 -5.36
C VAL A 233 -18.24 -14.69 -5.58
N PHE A 234 -17.47 -14.25 -6.57
CA PHE A 234 -17.19 -12.84 -6.84
C PHE A 234 -18.08 -12.20 -7.90
N GLY A 235 -18.99 -12.95 -8.53
CA GLY A 235 -19.84 -12.44 -9.61
C GLY A 235 -20.62 -11.17 -9.24
N GLN A 236 -21.10 -11.05 -8.00
CA GLN A 236 -21.77 -9.83 -7.53
C GLN A 236 -20.83 -8.62 -7.40
N MET A 237 -19.57 -8.82 -7.04
CA MET A 237 -18.57 -7.73 -7.00
C MET A 237 -18.11 -7.35 -8.41
N ARG A 238 -17.90 -8.35 -9.29
CA ARG A 238 -17.49 -8.15 -10.69
C ARG A 238 -18.54 -7.39 -11.50
N ASP A 239 -19.82 -7.70 -11.26
CA ASP A 239 -20.94 -7.11 -11.99
C ASP A 239 -21.45 -5.79 -11.33
N ASP A 240 -20.77 -5.27 -10.30
CA ASP A 240 -21.13 -4.03 -9.63
C ASP A 240 -20.49 -2.80 -10.30
N PRO A 241 -21.26 -1.83 -10.80
CA PRO A 241 -20.74 -0.67 -11.53
C PRO A 241 -19.93 0.33 -10.68
N VAL A 242 -19.86 0.20 -9.35
CA VAL A 242 -18.93 1.03 -8.54
C VAL A 242 -17.61 0.34 -8.22
N LEU A 243 -17.43 -0.91 -8.63
CA LEU A 243 -16.20 -1.67 -8.43
C LEU A 243 -15.48 -1.93 -9.76
N ALA A 244 -14.16 -1.95 -9.68
CA ALA A 244 -13.31 -2.54 -10.70
C ALA A 244 -12.74 -3.85 -10.15
N VAL A 245 -12.94 -4.94 -10.89
CA VAL A 245 -12.46 -6.28 -10.53
C VAL A 245 -11.80 -6.91 -11.75
N ASP A 246 -10.48 -7.10 -11.68
CA ASP A 246 -9.68 -7.66 -12.78
C ASP A 246 -8.50 -8.48 -12.24
N LYS A 247 -7.82 -9.23 -13.12
CA LYS A 247 -6.46 -9.75 -12.90
C LYS A 247 -5.44 -8.61 -12.94
N HIS A 248 -5.56 -7.70 -11.98
CA HIS A 248 -4.86 -6.43 -12.02
C HIS A 248 -3.45 -6.54 -11.44
N GLU A 249 -2.46 -6.10 -12.20
CA GLU A 249 -1.06 -6.18 -11.79
C GLU A 249 -0.74 -5.22 -10.65
N TYR A 250 0.11 -5.65 -9.71
CA TYR A 250 0.68 -4.77 -8.69
C TYR A 250 2.20 -4.68 -8.82
N ASN A 251 2.70 -3.46 -8.66
CA ASN A 251 4.10 -3.11 -8.69
C ASN A 251 4.57 -2.68 -7.30
N THR A 252 5.78 -3.10 -6.93
CA THR A 252 6.32 -2.90 -5.58
C THR A 252 7.85 -3.01 -5.59
N ILE A 253 8.50 -2.35 -4.64
CA ILE A 253 9.95 -2.41 -4.45
C ILE A 253 10.24 -3.28 -3.23
N LYS A 254 11.06 -4.31 -3.42
CA LYS A 254 11.34 -5.31 -2.39
C LYS A 254 12.84 -5.59 -2.31
N LEU A 255 13.40 -5.47 -1.11
CA LEU A 255 14.74 -5.96 -0.77
C LEU A 255 14.82 -7.47 -1.02
N LYS A 256 16.00 -7.95 -1.45
CA LYS A 256 16.26 -9.39 -1.59
C LYS A 256 16.23 -10.03 -0.19
N ARG A 257 15.77 -11.27 -0.11
CA ARG A 257 15.92 -12.08 1.11
C ARG A 257 17.28 -12.78 1.08
N ASP A 258 18.01 -12.73 2.18
CA ASP A 258 19.15 -13.60 2.41
C ASP A 258 18.69 -15.08 2.39
N PRO A 259 19.44 -15.98 1.75
CA PRO A 259 18.98 -17.35 1.57
C PRO A 259 18.94 -18.14 2.89
N VAL A 260 19.85 -17.84 3.85
CA VAL A 260 20.04 -18.61 5.09
C VAL A 260 19.31 -17.93 6.26
N SER A 261 19.70 -16.72 6.62
CA SER A 261 19.13 -15.96 7.75
C SER A 261 17.69 -15.47 7.52
N CYS A 262 17.21 -15.52 6.28
CA CYS A 262 15.89 -15.02 5.86
C CYS A 262 15.63 -13.52 6.07
N LEU A 263 16.65 -12.75 6.49
CA LEU A 263 16.61 -11.29 6.63
C LEU A 263 16.59 -10.58 5.26
N LEU A 264 16.27 -9.28 5.25
CA LEU A 264 16.33 -8.44 4.06
C LEU A 264 17.76 -7.90 3.86
N VAL A 265 18.30 -8.03 2.64
CA VAL A 265 19.69 -7.66 2.31
C VAL A 265 19.82 -7.13 0.88
N GLY A 266 20.86 -6.32 0.65
CA GLY A 266 21.26 -5.83 -0.66
C GLY A 266 20.29 -4.84 -1.30
N GLU A 267 20.48 -4.55 -2.59
CA GLU A 267 19.72 -3.51 -3.28
C GLU A 267 18.22 -3.82 -3.43
N PRO A 268 17.32 -2.82 -3.26
CA PRO A 268 15.90 -2.98 -3.54
C PRO A 268 15.64 -3.28 -5.01
N LYS A 269 14.76 -4.25 -5.30
CA LYS A 269 14.36 -4.58 -6.67
C LYS A 269 12.89 -4.28 -6.93
N PHE A 270 12.61 -3.73 -8.11
CA PHE A 270 11.26 -3.65 -8.66
C PHE A 270 10.71 -5.07 -8.89
N ILE A 271 9.49 -5.32 -8.44
CA ILE A 271 8.79 -6.59 -8.61
C ILE A 271 7.38 -6.30 -9.10
N LYS A 272 7.04 -6.93 -10.24
CA LYS A 272 5.69 -6.99 -10.82
C LYS A 272 5.05 -8.34 -10.53
N ARG A 273 3.78 -8.35 -10.12
CA ARG A 273 2.98 -9.56 -9.86
C ARG A 273 1.53 -9.33 -10.29
N ILE A 274 0.79 -10.41 -10.54
CA ILE A 274 -0.61 -10.38 -10.94
C ILE A 274 -1.36 -11.40 -10.08
N PRO A 275 -2.28 -10.98 -9.19
CA PRO A 275 -3.17 -11.87 -8.46
C PRO A 275 -4.28 -12.45 -9.36
N ASP A 276 -4.97 -13.47 -8.88
CA ASP A 276 -6.09 -14.07 -9.61
C ASP A 276 -7.34 -13.19 -9.66
N ALA A 277 -7.54 -12.32 -8.67
CA ALA A 277 -8.38 -11.14 -8.81
C ALA A 277 -7.96 -10.04 -7.82
N THR A 278 -8.08 -8.80 -8.24
CA THR A 278 -7.91 -7.58 -7.43
C THR A 278 -9.23 -6.84 -7.39
N PHE A 279 -9.66 -6.36 -6.22
CA PHE A 279 -10.94 -5.68 -6.04
C PHE A 279 -10.71 -4.26 -5.54
N GLY A 280 -11.09 -3.27 -6.35
CA GLY A 280 -11.02 -1.85 -6.00
C GLY A 280 -12.24 -1.08 -6.47
N LEU A 281 -12.20 0.23 -6.32
CA LEU A 281 -13.23 1.14 -6.80
C LEU A 281 -13.07 1.36 -8.30
N ALA A 282 -14.20 1.39 -9.02
CA ALA A 282 -14.23 1.86 -10.39
C ALA A 282 -13.86 3.35 -10.46
N THR A 283 -13.15 3.73 -11.52
CA THR A 283 -12.90 5.13 -11.87
C THR A 283 -13.74 5.54 -13.09
N PHE A 284 -13.93 6.85 -13.22
CA PHE A 284 -14.88 7.43 -14.18
C PHE A 284 -14.15 8.41 -15.10
N LYS A 285 -14.63 8.56 -16.33
CA LYS A 285 -14.17 9.57 -17.30
C LYS A 285 -15.33 10.52 -17.64
N PRO A 286 -15.09 11.70 -18.25
CA PRO A 286 -16.14 12.72 -18.48
C PRO A 286 -17.45 12.24 -19.13
N LYS A 287 -17.39 11.19 -19.97
CA LYS A 287 -18.55 10.52 -20.60
C LYS A 287 -19.46 9.77 -19.61
N ASP A 288 -18.92 9.34 -18.47
CA ASP A 288 -19.56 8.42 -17.54
C ASP A 288 -20.41 9.14 -16.47
N TYR A 289 -20.27 10.47 -16.34
CA TYR A 289 -21.06 11.30 -15.41
C TYR A 289 -22.56 11.40 -15.68
N GLN A 290 -23.06 10.71 -16.72
CA GLN A 290 -24.49 10.44 -16.90
C GLN A 290 -25.00 9.39 -15.89
N ASN A 291 -24.09 8.59 -15.32
CA ASN A 291 -24.39 7.62 -14.27
C ASN A 291 -24.38 8.33 -12.89
N PRO A 292 -25.46 8.27 -12.08
CA PRO A 292 -25.47 8.85 -10.74
C PRO A 292 -24.51 8.17 -9.75
N LEU A 293 -23.88 7.07 -10.14
CA LEU A 293 -22.82 6.40 -9.38
C LEU A 293 -21.40 6.89 -9.72
N ALA A 294 -21.25 7.72 -10.76
CA ALA A 294 -19.96 8.29 -11.15
C ALA A 294 -19.61 9.49 -10.26
N GLU A 295 -18.63 9.31 -9.39
CA GLU A 295 -18.20 10.35 -8.44
C GLU A 295 -17.02 11.14 -9.00
N TRP A 296 -17.10 12.47 -8.90
CA TRP A 296 -16.05 13.36 -9.37
C TRP A 296 -14.70 13.10 -8.68
N ASN A 297 -14.71 12.63 -7.43
CA ASN A 297 -13.51 12.29 -6.67
C ASN A 297 -12.79 11.03 -7.17
N LEU A 298 -13.49 10.17 -7.91
CA LEU A 298 -12.96 8.96 -8.56
C LEU A 298 -12.80 9.15 -10.08
N ASP A 299 -12.72 10.40 -10.54
CA ASP A 299 -12.31 10.71 -11.91
C ASP A 299 -10.90 10.17 -12.17
N HIS A 300 -10.76 9.39 -13.23
CA HIS A 300 -9.51 8.75 -13.64
C HIS A 300 -8.39 9.78 -13.88
N ASP A 301 -8.68 10.85 -14.62
CA ASP A 301 -7.70 11.83 -15.07
C ASP A 301 -7.24 12.71 -13.89
N ARG A 302 -8.13 12.99 -12.92
CA ARG A 302 -7.77 13.66 -11.66
C ARG A 302 -6.90 12.78 -10.76
N LEU A 303 -7.21 11.48 -10.63
CA LEU A 303 -6.39 10.55 -9.85
C LEU A 303 -5.00 10.38 -10.49
N GLU A 304 -4.94 10.33 -11.82
CA GLU A 304 -3.69 10.31 -12.58
C GLU A 304 -2.87 11.59 -12.36
N ALA A 305 -3.48 12.77 -12.35
CA ALA A 305 -2.79 14.03 -12.05
C ALA A 305 -2.16 14.01 -10.64
N LEU A 306 -2.84 13.47 -9.62
CA LEU A 306 -2.30 13.30 -8.26
C LEU A 306 -1.13 12.29 -8.19
N LEU A 307 -1.20 11.24 -8.99
CA LEU A 307 -0.16 10.21 -9.11
C LEU A 307 1.14 10.74 -9.73
N LEU A 308 1.03 11.59 -10.74
CA LEU A 308 2.18 12.05 -11.54
C LEU A 308 2.89 13.26 -10.95
N HIS A 309 2.16 14.20 -10.33
CA HIS A 309 2.70 15.47 -9.89
C HIS A 309 3.81 15.33 -8.81
N ARG A 310 4.98 15.96 -9.01
CA ARG A 310 6.19 15.80 -8.16
C ARG A 310 6.01 16.07 -6.66
N HIS A 311 5.07 16.96 -6.31
CA HIS A 311 4.72 17.29 -4.93
C HIS A 311 3.59 16.41 -4.33
N CYS A 312 2.94 15.57 -5.14
CA CYS A 312 1.89 14.64 -4.70
C CYS A 312 2.44 13.20 -4.69
N GLY A 313 2.36 12.49 -5.82
CA GLY A 313 2.79 11.10 -5.93
C GLY A 313 1.84 10.09 -5.29
N LEU A 314 0.54 10.41 -5.21
CA LEU A 314 -0.46 9.52 -4.61
C LEU A 314 -0.75 8.33 -5.54
N ILE A 315 -0.33 7.14 -5.13
CA ILE A 315 -0.61 5.91 -5.89
C ILE A 315 -2.04 5.43 -5.59
N SER A 316 -2.97 5.72 -6.50
CA SER A 316 -4.35 5.24 -6.49
C SER A 316 -4.50 3.82 -7.02
N ASP A 317 -3.70 3.43 -8.03
CA ASP A 317 -3.76 2.14 -8.71
C ASP A 317 -2.45 1.34 -8.47
N PRO A 318 -2.53 0.05 -8.08
CA PRO A 318 -1.34 -0.74 -7.75
C PRO A 318 -0.41 -1.00 -8.96
N ARG A 319 -0.88 -0.80 -10.19
CA ARG A 319 -0.12 -0.94 -11.43
C ARG A 319 0.94 0.16 -11.61
N TRP A 320 0.75 1.32 -11.01
CA TRP A 320 1.54 2.53 -11.21
C TRP A 320 1.47 3.07 -12.65
N GLY A 321 1.27 4.38 -12.80
CA GLY A 321 1.07 5.03 -14.10
C GLY A 321 -0.29 4.71 -14.76
N ASP A 322 -1.24 4.19 -13.99
CA ASP A 322 -2.60 3.85 -14.41
C ASP A 322 -3.60 4.36 -13.35
N ALA A 323 -4.89 4.37 -13.67
CA ALA A 323 -5.96 4.74 -12.74
C ALA A 323 -7.27 3.97 -13.00
N ASP A 324 -7.25 2.84 -13.72
CA ASP A 324 -8.46 2.04 -14.04
C ASP A 324 -9.02 1.26 -12.83
N LEU A 325 -8.21 0.92 -11.80
CA LEU A 325 -8.67 0.27 -10.56
C LEU A 325 -8.11 0.99 -9.32
N ALA A 326 -8.94 1.82 -8.69
CA ALA A 326 -8.51 2.70 -7.60
C ALA A 326 -8.70 2.08 -6.21
N PHE A 327 -7.69 2.26 -5.35
CA PHE A 327 -7.66 1.91 -3.93
C PHE A 327 -8.22 0.49 -3.64
N PRO A 328 -7.46 -0.58 -3.96
CA PRO A 328 -7.92 -1.94 -3.75
C PRO A 328 -8.21 -2.23 -2.26
N PHE A 329 -9.34 -2.86 -1.99
CA PHE A 329 -9.76 -3.28 -0.64
C PHE A 329 -9.80 -4.80 -0.46
N ALA A 330 -9.69 -5.57 -1.55
CA ALA A 330 -9.52 -7.02 -1.45
C ALA A 330 -8.64 -7.61 -2.57
N VAL A 331 -8.16 -8.82 -2.33
CA VAL A 331 -7.41 -9.65 -3.29
C VAL A 331 -7.84 -11.11 -3.20
N TYR A 332 -7.77 -11.83 -4.31
CA TYR A 332 -7.94 -13.28 -4.40
C TYR A 332 -6.72 -13.94 -5.02
N GLU A 333 -6.30 -15.06 -4.42
CA GLU A 333 -5.24 -15.95 -4.90
C GLU A 333 -5.69 -17.41 -4.77
N ALA A 334 -5.73 -18.12 -5.89
CA ALA A 334 -6.04 -19.55 -5.93
C ALA A 334 -4.75 -20.37 -5.99
N LYS A 335 -4.76 -21.62 -5.55
CA LYS A 335 -3.82 -22.65 -6.01
C LYS A 335 -4.54 -23.96 -6.29
N GLY A 336 -4.10 -24.64 -7.34
CA GLY A 336 -4.58 -25.94 -7.76
C GLY A 336 -4.15 -27.07 -6.82
N TRP A 337 -4.65 -28.26 -7.10
CA TRP A 337 -4.69 -29.43 -6.20
C TRP A 337 -3.35 -29.94 -5.67
N SER A 338 -2.27 -29.71 -6.41
CA SER A 338 -0.90 -30.12 -6.11
C SER A 338 0.02 -28.94 -5.75
N GLY A 339 -0.55 -27.73 -5.60
CA GLY A 339 0.19 -26.52 -5.23
C GLY A 339 0.55 -26.44 -3.74
N ASP A 340 1.35 -25.44 -3.36
CA ASP A 340 1.54 -25.08 -1.96
C ASP A 340 0.42 -24.12 -1.53
N ALA A 341 -0.51 -24.56 -0.69
CA ALA A 341 -1.58 -23.70 -0.16
C ALA A 341 -1.03 -22.44 0.56
N ARG A 342 0.18 -22.51 1.13
CA ARG A 342 0.86 -21.33 1.71
C ARG A 342 1.33 -20.35 0.66
N GLU A 343 1.53 -20.75 -0.60
CA GLU A 343 1.90 -19.82 -1.68
C GLU A 343 0.75 -18.89 -2.01
N ALA A 344 -0.50 -19.39 -2.07
CA ALA A 344 -1.70 -18.54 -2.18
C ALA A 344 -1.71 -17.48 -1.07
N ARG A 345 -1.50 -17.92 0.18
CA ARG A 345 -1.38 -17.04 1.35
C ARG A 345 -0.27 -16.00 1.20
N ARG A 346 0.94 -16.44 0.83
CA ARG A 346 2.11 -15.55 0.69
C ARG A 346 1.89 -14.51 -0.40
N GLN A 347 1.29 -14.89 -1.52
CA GLN A 347 0.99 -14.00 -2.65
C GLN A 347 -0.13 -13.01 -2.26
N GLY A 348 -1.22 -13.49 -1.66
CA GLY A 348 -2.35 -12.66 -1.24
C GLY A 348 -2.00 -11.68 -0.14
N CYS A 349 -1.29 -12.11 0.91
CA CYS A 349 -0.79 -11.21 1.95
C CYS A 349 0.27 -10.23 1.42
N SER A 350 1.07 -10.62 0.40
CA SER A 350 2.02 -9.72 -0.26
C SER A 350 1.36 -8.64 -1.12
N ALA A 351 0.22 -8.94 -1.75
CA ALA A 351 -0.59 -7.98 -2.49
C ALA A 351 -1.33 -7.05 -1.50
N GLY A 352 -1.99 -7.62 -0.49
CA GLY A 352 -2.70 -6.87 0.53
C GLY A 352 -1.79 -5.91 1.32
N ALA A 353 -0.50 -6.23 1.51
CA ALA A 353 0.47 -5.31 2.11
C ALA A 353 0.70 -4.06 1.25
N VAL A 354 0.81 -4.21 -0.07
CA VAL A 354 0.93 -3.09 -1.02
C VAL A 354 -0.34 -2.24 -1.01
N TYR A 355 -1.52 -2.87 -0.96
CA TYR A 355 -2.79 -2.14 -0.92
C TYR A 355 -2.97 -1.38 0.40
N LEU A 356 -2.55 -1.96 1.53
CA LEU A 356 -2.49 -1.27 2.81
C LEU A 356 -1.51 -0.07 2.79
N ASP A 357 -0.39 -0.14 2.07
CA ASP A 357 0.49 1.01 1.88
C ASP A 357 -0.14 2.13 1.04
N MET A 358 -0.97 1.79 0.05
CA MET A 358 -1.73 2.78 -0.73
C MET A 358 -2.78 3.48 0.15
N LEU A 359 -3.52 2.71 0.95
CA LEU A 359 -4.53 3.24 1.89
C LEU A 359 -3.92 4.07 3.03
N ASP A 360 -2.75 3.68 3.52
CA ASP A 360 -1.98 4.43 4.52
C ASP A 360 -1.43 5.74 3.94
N ASN A 361 -0.94 5.74 2.69
CA ASN A 361 -0.55 6.96 2.00
C ASN A 361 -1.72 7.91 1.73
N LEU A 362 -2.91 7.38 1.37
CA LEU A 362 -4.13 8.18 1.23
C LEU A 362 -4.58 8.79 2.57
N ALA A 363 -4.46 8.04 3.67
CA ALA A 363 -4.84 8.49 5.01
C ALA A 363 -3.89 9.56 5.61
N CYS A 364 -2.68 9.71 5.06
CA CYS A 364 -1.76 10.79 5.41
C CYS A 364 -2.22 12.14 4.83
N GLN A 365 -1.82 13.23 5.49
CA GLN A 365 -1.96 14.59 4.99
C GLN A 365 -1.36 14.71 3.58
N PRO A 366 -2.04 15.39 2.63
CA PRO A 366 -1.54 15.59 1.28
C PRO A 366 -0.13 16.19 1.25
N GLY A 367 0.68 15.75 0.28
CA GLY A 367 2.08 16.13 0.20
C GLY A 367 2.92 15.05 -0.44
N LYS A 368 4.25 15.26 -0.48
CA LYS A 368 5.16 14.41 -1.24
C LYS A 368 5.19 12.99 -0.67
N ALA A 369 4.62 12.03 -1.40
CA ALA A 369 4.66 10.62 -1.05
C ALA A 369 6.11 10.12 -0.86
N GLY A 370 6.36 9.36 0.21
CA GLY A 370 7.66 8.75 0.50
C GLY A 370 8.66 9.59 1.30
N LYS A 371 8.40 10.87 1.63
CA LYS A 371 9.23 11.64 2.57
C LYS A 371 8.63 11.63 3.99
N GLY A 372 9.32 10.95 4.91
CA GLY A 372 9.09 11.03 6.36
C GLY A 372 7.77 10.45 6.87
N LYS A 373 7.59 10.46 8.20
CA LYS A 373 6.31 10.15 8.85
C LYS A 373 5.39 11.36 8.72
N ARG A 374 4.61 11.42 7.64
CA ARG A 374 3.53 12.41 7.49
C ARG A 374 2.47 12.20 8.57
N ALA A 375 1.90 13.29 9.08
CA ALA A 375 0.73 13.24 9.95
C ALA A 375 -0.47 12.63 9.20
N TYR A 376 -1.38 11.98 9.93
CA TYR A 376 -2.65 11.51 9.38
C TYR A 376 -3.65 12.65 9.22
N GLN A 377 -4.58 12.54 8.26
CA GLN A 377 -5.65 13.52 8.05
C GLN A 377 -6.57 13.65 9.27
N SER A 378 -6.79 12.55 9.99
CA SER A 378 -7.48 12.52 11.28
C SER A 378 -6.94 11.40 12.16
N ALA A 379 -7.24 11.44 13.47
CA ALA A 379 -6.87 10.37 14.40
C ALA A 379 -7.48 9.01 14.00
N GLU A 380 -8.67 9.01 13.40
CA GLU A 380 -9.38 7.81 12.92
C GLU A 380 -8.90 7.32 11.54
N ALA A 381 -8.21 8.16 10.76
CA ALA A 381 -7.81 7.79 9.40
C ALA A 381 -6.89 6.55 9.36
N ARG A 382 -6.03 6.40 10.38
CA ARG A 382 -5.18 5.22 10.58
C ARG A 382 -5.96 4.00 11.08
N SER A 383 -6.97 4.18 11.92
CA SER A 383 -7.64 3.08 12.62
C SER A 383 -8.42 2.17 11.68
N ASN A 384 -8.97 2.76 10.60
CA ASN A 384 -9.97 2.15 9.72
C ASN A 384 -9.37 1.56 8.42
N ASN A 385 -8.04 1.55 8.27
CA ASN A 385 -7.38 1.00 7.08
C ASN A 385 -7.27 -0.52 7.14
N GLN A 386 -8.07 -1.21 6.32
CA GLN A 386 -8.09 -2.66 6.21
C GLN A 386 -8.20 -3.16 4.77
N VAL A 387 -7.72 -4.39 4.54
CA VAL A 387 -7.83 -5.11 3.26
C VAL A 387 -8.24 -6.55 3.52
N PHE A 388 -9.11 -7.12 2.68
CA PHE A 388 -9.47 -8.54 2.74
C PHE A 388 -8.59 -9.39 1.81
N VAL A 389 -8.17 -10.56 2.28
CA VAL A 389 -7.45 -11.53 1.46
C VAL A 389 -8.28 -12.81 1.38
N PHE A 390 -8.71 -13.16 0.19
CA PHE A 390 -9.34 -14.44 -0.13
C PHE A 390 -8.27 -15.38 -0.66
N THR A 391 -8.20 -16.60 -0.13
CA THR A 391 -7.39 -17.66 -0.75
C THR A 391 -8.18 -18.94 -0.90
N SER A 392 -7.89 -19.69 -1.96
CA SER A 392 -8.43 -21.03 -2.17
C SER A 392 -7.33 -22.05 -2.47
N PHE A 393 -7.56 -23.28 -2.03
CA PHE A 393 -6.78 -24.46 -2.39
C PHE A 393 -7.77 -25.58 -2.74
N GLY A 394 -8.11 -25.68 -4.03
CA GLY A 394 -9.27 -26.46 -4.47
C GLY A 394 -10.56 -26.01 -3.76
N ALA A 395 -11.26 -26.96 -3.12
CA ALA A 395 -12.48 -26.68 -2.37
C ALA A 395 -12.25 -26.04 -1.00
N HIS A 396 -11.01 -25.90 -0.52
CA HIS A 396 -10.74 -25.31 0.80
C HIS A 396 -10.48 -23.81 0.68
N TRP A 397 -11.14 -23.00 1.50
CA TRP A 397 -11.11 -21.54 1.40
C TRP A 397 -10.71 -20.87 2.71
N HIS A 398 -10.11 -19.69 2.60
CA HIS A 398 -9.81 -18.79 3.72
C HIS A 398 -10.26 -17.37 3.39
N ILE A 399 -10.74 -16.66 4.41
CA ILE A 399 -10.90 -15.21 4.38
C ILE A 399 -10.04 -14.63 5.49
N LEU A 400 -9.17 -13.69 5.16
CA LEU A 400 -8.32 -12.95 6.09
C LEU A 400 -8.70 -11.47 6.09
N VAL A 401 -8.55 -10.80 7.22
CA VAL A 401 -8.55 -9.33 7.32
C VAL A 401 -7.13 -8.86 7.66
N GLY A 402 -6.61 -7.92 6.88
CA GLY A 402 -5.28 -7.33 7.03
C GLY A 402 -5.33 -5.88 7.50
N TYR A 403 -4.41 -5.47 8.37
CA TYR A 403 -4.19 -4.06 8.74
C TYR A 403 -2.69 -3.75 8.87
N LYS A 404 -2.30 -2.49 8.65
CA LYS A 404 -0.92 -2.00 8.78
C LYS A 404 -0.73 -1.27 10.11
N ARG A 405 0.47 -1.41 10.71
CA ARG A 405 0.97 -0.55 11.78
C ARG A 405 2.51 -0.50 11.79
N PRO A 406 3.14 0.41 12.56
CA PRO A 406 4.57 0.32 12.84
C PRO A 406 4.96 -1.02 13.50
N ARG A 407 6.19 -1.48 13.23
CA ARG A 407 6.83 -2.58 13.95
C ARG A 407 7.09 -2.19 15.40
N LEU A 408 6.94 -3.14 16.32
CA LEU A 408 7.20 -2.97 17.74
C LEU A 408 8.58 -3.52 18.13
N GLU A 409 9.13 -3.08 19.26
CA GLU A 409 10.45 -3.49 19.76
C GLU A 409 10.59 -5.02 19.87
N ARG A 410 9.59 -5.69 20.46
CA ARG A 410 9.46 -7.17 20.54
C ARG A 410 9.38 -7.89 19.18
N GLU A 411 9.16 -7.15 18.10
CA GLU A 411 9.18 -7.64 16.71
C GLU A 411 10.49 -7.23 16.00
N CYS A 412 11.52 -6.86 16.76
CA CYS A 412 12.83 -6.41 16.30
C CYS A 412 12.78 -5.09 15.50
N ALA A 413 11.98 -4.11 15.96
CA ALA A 413 12.02 -2.76 15.40
C ALA A 413 13.44 -2.16 15.46
N GLY A 414 13.87 -1.54 14.36
CA GLY A 414 15.22 -0.97 14.22
C GLY A 414 16.34 -1.97 13.93
N HIS A 415 16.08 -3.28 13.96
CA HIS A 415 17.07 -4.29 13.59
C HIS A 415 17.32 -4.30 12.07
N GLU A 416 18.58 -4.36 11.66
CA GLU A 416 18.95 -4.45 10.24
C GLU A 416 18.30 -5.68 9.57
N GLY A 417 17.84 -5.50 8.34
CA GLY A 417 17.16 -6.56 7.59
C GLY A 417 15.71 -6.83 7.99
N PHE A 418 15.11 -6.00 8.86
CA PHE A 418 13.67 -5.92 9.08
C PHE A 418 13.08 -4.62 8.52
N SER A 419 11.79 -4.66 8.19
CA SER A 419 10.96 -3.52 7.74
C SER A 419 10.51 -2.62 8.90
N GLU A 420 10.30 -1.32 8.68
CA GLU A 420 9.78 -0.43 9.72
C GLU A 420 8.29 -0.64 10.07
N SER A 421 7.52 -1.17 9.12
CA SER A 421 6.08 -1.44 9.26
C SER A 421 5.79 -2.93 9.26
N VAL A 422 4.65 -3.29 9.82
CA VAL A 422 4.11 -4.65 9.80
C VAL A 422 2.66 -4.65 9.34
N TYR A 423 2.27 -5.75 8.71
CA TYR A 423 0.98 -6.00 8.09
C TYR A 423 0.44 -7.29 8.70
N ILE A 424 -0.57 -7.17 9.56
CA ILE A 424 -1.11 -8.29 10.33
C ILE A 424 -2.36 -8.82 9.63
N PHE A 425 -2.27 -10.02 9.06
CA PHE A 425 -3.38 -10.71 8.40
C PHE A 425 -3.96 -11.77 9.32
N GLN A 426 -5.18 -11.56 9.81
CA GLN A 426 -5.89 -12.48 10.70
C GLN A 426 -6.96 -13.26 9.94
N ARG A 427 -6.98 -14.59 10.04
CA ARG A 427 -8.02 -15.45 9.44
C ARG A 427 -9.35 -15.26 10.17
N ILE A 428 -10.35 -14.71 9.48
CA ILE A 428 -11.70 -14.50 10.02
C ILE A 428 -12.61 -15.71 9.78
N TRP A 429 -12.39 -16.45 8.69
CA TRP A 429 -13.16 -17.65 8.35
C TRP A 429 -12.34 -18.63 7.53
N SER A 430 -12.71 -19.90 7.62
CA SER A 430 -12.29 -20.96 6.71
C SER A 430 -13.31 -22.09 6.68
N GLY A 431 -13.20 -22.92 5.65
CA GLY A 431 -13.78 -24.25 5.65
C GLY A 431 -13.72 -24.88 4.27
N ARG A 432 -13.89 -26.21 4.23
CA ARG A 432 -13.99 -26.94 2.98
C ARG A 432 -15.40 -26.84 2.39
N VAL A 433 -15.50 -26.33 1.15
CA VAL A 433 -16.76 -25.99 0.49
C VAL A 433 -17.38 -27.20 -0.23
N VAL A 434 -17.64 -28.26 0.53
CA VAL A 434 -18.29 -29.50 0.04
C VAL A 434 -19.70 -29.72 0.60
N THR A 435 -20.23 -28.76 1.35
CA THR A 435 -21.65 -28.72 1.74
C THR A 435 -22.30 -27.42 1.27
N GLN A 436 -23.61 -27.45 1.04
CA GLN A 436 -24.37 -26.26 0.65
C GLN A 436 -24.33 -25.19 1.76
N ARG A 437 -24.21 -25.65 3.02
CA ARG A 437 -24.01 -24.79 4.18
C ARG A 437 -22.68 -24.05 4.09
N LYS A 438 -21.55 -24.74 3.93
CA LYS A 438 -20.21 -24.10 3.81
C LYS A 438 -20.12 -23.17 2.60
N ALA A 439 -20.72 -23.54 1.47
CA ALA A 439 -20.82 -22.65 0.31
C ALA A 439 -21.56 -21.35 0.63
N TRP A 440 -22.67 -21.42 1.37
CA TRP A 440 -23.40 -20.23 1.81
C TRP A 440 -22.66 -19.42 2.88
N GLU A 441 -21.90 -20.05 3.77
CA GLU A 441 -21.09 -19.32 4.77
C GLU A 441 -20.10 -18.41 4.06
N LEU A 442 -19.33 -18.95 3.10
CA LEU A 442 -18.44 -18.18 2.24
C LEU A 442 -19.19 -17.05 1.51
N LEU A 443 -20.28 -17.37 0.79
CA LEU A 443 -21.04 -16.35 0.04
C LEU A 443 -21.64 -15.27 0.96
N SER A 444 -22.07 -15.61 2.19
CA SER A 444 -22.65 -14.63 3.10
C SER A 444 -21.62 -13.63 3.61
N LEU A 445 -20.37 -14.07 3.80
CA LEU A 445 -19.27 -13.20 4.21
C LEU A 445 -18.76 -12.35 3.03
N VAL A 446 -18.69 -12.94 1.82
CA VAL A 446 -18.31 -12.21 0.59
C VAL A 446 -19.36 -11.16 0.22
N ASP A 447 -20.66 -11.49 0.24
CA ASP A 447 -21.75 -10.54 -0.01
C ASP A 447 -21.74 -9.37 1.01
N GLN A 448 -21.29 -9.60 2.25
CA GLN A 448 -21.11 -8.53 3.25
C GLN A 448 -19.88 -7.67 2.96
N ILE A 449 -18.74 -8.27 2.60
CA ILE A 449 -17.52 -7.54 2.21
C ILE A 449 -17.78 -6.70 0.95
N HIS A 450 -18.58 -7.21 0.01
CA HIS A 450 -19.07 -6.47 -1.16
C HIS A 450 -19.84 -5.23 -0.72
N LEU A 451 -20.87 -5.39 0.14
CA LEU A 451 -21.67 -4.27 0.61
C LEU A 451 -20.83 -3.20 1.34
N TRP A 452 -19.90 -3.61 2.22
CA TRP A 452 -18.97 -2.70 2.90
C TRP A 452 -18.05 -1.97 1.91
N GLY A 453 -17.53 -2.69 0.91
CA GLY A 453 -16.69 -2.13 -0.15
C GLY A 453 -17.38 -1.00 -0.92
N VAL A 454 -18.63 -1.21 -1.33
CA VAL A 454 -19.40 -0.24 -2.13
C VAL A 454 -20.04 0.90 -1.33
N THR A 455 -20.03 0.82 0.01
CA THR A 455 -20.61 1.84 0.89
C THR A 455 -19.56 2.47 1.81
N ASP A 456 -19.32 1.90 2.99
CA ASP A 456 -18.45 2.47 4.04
C ASP A 456 -17.03 2.73 3.53
N PHE A 457 -16.42 1.75 2.86
CA PHE A 457 -15.07 1.87 2.31
C PHE A 457 -15.02 2.95 1.22
N ARG A 458 -15.86 2.85 0.19
CA ARG A 458 -15.97 3.84 -0.90
C ARG A 458 -16.13 5.27 -0.38
N ASN A 459 -17.03 5.49 0.58
CA ASN A 459 -17.26 6.79 1.20
C ASN A 459 -16.02 7.27 1.97
N SER A 460 -15.35 6.39 2.72
CA SER A 460 -14.10 6.73 3.39
C SER A 460 -12.96 7.10 2.42
N ILE A 461 -12.91 6.51 1.23
CA ILE A 461 -11.93 6.87 0.19
C ILE A 461 -12.25 8.25 -0.40
N ILE A 462 -13.51 8.47 -0.82
CA ILE A 462 -13.98 9.74 -1.40
C ILE A 462 -13.71 10.92 -0.46
N ASN A 463 -14.01 10.75 0.84
CA ASN A 463 -13.82 11.79 1.84
C ASN A 463 -12.35 12.23 1.96
N ARG A 464 -11.40 11.27 1.99
CA ARG A 464 -9.96 11.54 2.08
C ARG A 464 -9.35 12.09 0.79
N LEU A 465 -9.97 11.78 -0.34
CA LEU A 465 -9.57 12.28 -1.65
C LEU A 465 -9.87 13.78 -1.82
N ASN A 466 -10.78 14.39 -1.04
CA ASN A 466 -11.05 15.83 -1.11
C ASN A 466 -9.78 16.66 -0.89
N ASP A 467 -9.11 16.45 0.26
CA ASP A 467 -7.90 17.18 0.65
C ASP A 467 -6.78 16.97 -0.37
N TRP A 468 -6.61 15.74 -0.86
CA TRP A 468 -5.63 15.41 -1.89
C TRP A 468 -5.91 16.11 -3.22
N HIS A 469 -7.17 16.11 -3.67
CA HIS A 469 -7.59 16.80 -4.89
C HIS A 469 -7.43 18.31 -4.81
N GLU A 470 -7.70 18.91 -3.64
CA GLU A 470 -7.47 20.33 -3.41
C GLU A 470 -5.98 20.66 -3.42
N PHE A 471 -5.16 19.91 -2.69
CA PHE A 471 -3.71 20.06 -2.66
C PHE A 471 -3.09 19.90 -4.06
N GLY A 472 -3.53 18.90 -4.83
CA GLY A 472 -3.10 18.67 -6.21
C GLY A 472 -3.44 19.85 -7.12
N ARG A 473 -4.65 20.41 -7.01
CA ARG A 473 -5.02 21.62 -7.77
C ARG A 473 -4.10 22.79 -7.45
N ARG A 474 -3.86 23.08 -6.16
CA ARG A 474 -2.96 24.14 -5.70
C ARG A 474 -1.53 23.94 -6.20
N CYS A 475 -1.06 22.70 -6.25
CA CYS A 475 0.24 22.33 -6.82
C CYS A 475 0.36 22.70 -8.32
N TYR A 476 -0.60 22.29 -9.15
CA TYR A 476 -0.61 22.66 -10.57
C TYR A 476 -0.76 24.18 -10.78
N ALA A 477 -1.59 24.87 -10.00
CA ALA A 477 -1.73 26.33 -10.07
C ALA A 477 -0.42 27.07 -9.72
N ASN A 478 0.35 26.56 -8.75
CA ASN A 478 1.68 27.10 -8.42
C ASN A 478 2.69 26.89 -9.56
N ASP A 479 2.64 25.77 -10.27
CA ASP A 479 3.47 25.54 -11.46
C ASP A 479 3.12 26.49 -12.60
N VAL A 480 1.82 26.75 -12.84
CA VAL A 480 1.37 27.77 -13.81
C VAL A 480 1.91 29.15 -13.42
N LYS A 481 1.77 29.55 -12.14
CA LYS A 481 2.30 30.82 -11.61
C LYS A 481 3.83 30.92 -11.78
N PHE A 482 4.57 29.83 -11.56
CA PHE A 482 6.02 29.77 -11.75
C PHE A 482 6.41 29.97 -13.22
N MET A 483 5.71 29.30 -14.15
CA MET A 483 5.91 29.47 -15.60
C MET A 483 5.72 30.93 -16.03
N PHE A 484 4.65 31.59 -15.60
CA PHE A 484 4.43 33.02 -15.90
C PHE A 484 5.55 33.93 -15.34
N ARG A 485 6.04 33.66 -14.11
CA ARG A 485 7.13 34.43 -13.50
C ARG A 485 8.50 34.21 -14.19
N LYS A 486 8.72 33.06 -14.82
CA LYS A 486 10.03 32.68 -15.40
C LYS A 486 10.14 32.83 -16.92
N VAL A 487 9.04 32.60 -17.64
CA VAL A 487 8.98 32.54 -19.11
C VAL A 487 8.15 33.69 -19.70
N GLY A 488 7.40 34.41 -18.85
CA GLY A 488 6.55 35.52 -19.29
C GLY A 488 5.31 35.04 -20.06
N ALA A 489 4.91 35.84 -21.06
CA ALA A 489 3.72 35.57 -21.89
C ALA A 489 4.05 34.87 -23.22
N ASP A 490 5.31 34.53 -23.45
CA ASP A 490 5.81 34.05 -24.75
C ASP A 490 5.11 32.76 -25.21
N ARG A 491 4.74 32.76 -26.49
CA ARG A 491 4.07 31.65 -27.17
C ARG A 491 4.86 31.27 -28.41
N PHE A 492 4.92 29.97 -28.70
CA PHE A 492 5.44 29.45 -29.95
C PHE A 492 4.37 28.62 -30.66
N THR A 493 4.42 28.55 -31.99
CA THR A 493 3.41 27.85 -32.78
C THR A 493 3.98 26.54 -33.32
N ARG A 494 3.28 25.43 -33.09
CA ARG A 494 3.60 24.11 -33.64
C ARG A 494 2.31 23.44 -34.12
N ASP A 495 2.33 22.81 -35.29
CA ASP A 495 1.17 22.10 -35.86
C ASP A 495 -0.13 22.94 -35.91
N GLY A 496 0.00 24.26 -36.09
CA GLY A 496 -1.10 25.23 -36.08
C GLY A 496 -1.69 25.58 -34.71
N LYS A 497 -1.08 25.11 -33.61
CA LYS A 497 -1.48 25.39 -32.23
C LYS A 497 -0.42 26.24 -31.52
N GLU A 498 -0.87 27.14 -30.66
CA GLU A 498 0.02 27.87 -29.75
C GLU A 498 0.35 27.02 -28.53
N TYR A 499 1.65 26.94 -28.22
CA TYR A 499 2.20 26.32 -27.03
C TYR A 499 2.98 27.36 -26.23
N ARG A 500 3.14 27.11 -24.93
CA ARG A 500 4.01 27.89 -24.04
C ARG A 500 5.16 27.00 -23.57
N PRO A 501 6.40 27.51 -23.44
CA PRO A 501 7.48 26.70 -22.90
C PRO A 501 7.18 26.34 -21.45
N ILE A 502 7.16 25.05 -21.14
CA ILE A 502 7.00 24.56 -19.77
C ILE A 502 8.41 24.46 -19.17
N PRO A 503 8.70 25.11 -18.03
CA PRO A 503 9.97 24.92 -17.35
C PRO A 503 10.20 23.43 -17.06
N GLY A 504 11.36 22.87 -17.42
CA GLY A 504 11.65 21.44 -17.28
C GLY A 504 11.46 20.90 -15.85
N VAL A 505 11.53 21.80 -14.87
CA VAL A 505 11.28 21.50 -13.45
C VAL A 505 9.81 21.17 -13.13
N CYS A 506 8.86 21.74 -13.87
CA CYS A 506 7.44 21.39 -13.81
C CYS A 506 7.16 20.01 -14.45
N LEU A 507 8.10 19.50 -15.25
CA LEU A 507 8.04 18.17 -15.89
C LEU A 507 8.68 17.06 -15.05
N GLN A 508 9.18 17.36 -13.84
CA GLN A 508 9.64 16.34 -12.92
C GLN A 508 8.47 15.44 -12.48
N LEU A 509 8.70 14.13 -12.47
CA LEU A 509 7.75 13.13 -11.97
C LEU A 509 7.89 12.96 -10.46
N ALA A 510 6.86 12.39 -9.82
CA ALA A 510 6.93 11.92 -8.45
C ALA A 510 8.02 10.84 -8.22
N ASP A 511 8.58 10.78 -7.00
CA ASP A 511 9.77 10.00 -6.66
C ASP A 511 9.67 8.49 -6.96
N TRP A 512 8.46 7.93 -7.00
CA TRP A 512 8.24 6.52 -7.33
C TRP A 512 8.64 6.18 -8.78
N ALA A 513 8.55 7.15 -9.70
CA ALA A 513 8.85 6.96 -11.12
C ALA A 513 10.34 6.70 -11.40
N LYS A 514 11.25 6.99 -10.47
CA LYS A 514 12.69 6.70 -10.60
C LYS A 514 13.02 5.21 -10.72
N HIS A 515 12.06 4.34 -10.42
CA HIS A 515 12.18 2.89 -10.52
C HIS A 515 11.68 2.32 -11.86
N LEU A 516 11.23 3.18 -12.78
CA LEU A 516 10.83 2.81 -14.15
C LEU A 516 11.97 3.00 -15.16
N SER A 517 11.82 2.42 -16.35
CA SER A 517 12.69 2.71 -17.51
C SER A 517 12.53 4.15 -18.01
N GLU A 518 13.51 4.69 -18.75
CA GLU A 518 13.40 6.04 -19.32
C GLU A 518 12.20 6.16 -20.25
N GLU A 519 12.02 5.21 -21.17
CA GLU A 519 10.87 5.15 -22.10
C GLU A 519 9.50 5.19 -21.37
N ALA A 520 9.42 4.58 -20.19
CA ALA A 520 8.21 4.65 -19.37
C ALA A 520 8.07 6.03 -18.70
N ARG A 521 9.18 6.61 -18.21
CA ARG A 521 9.18 8.00 -17.67
C ARG A 521 8.80 9.02 -18.73
N ASP A 522 9.27 8.91 -19.96
CA ASP A 522 8.90 9.82 -21.06
C ASP A 522 7.39 9.81 -21.32
N LYS A 523 6.77 8.62 -21.40
CA LYS A 523 5.31 8.49 -21.55
C LYS A 523 4.53 9.10 -20.38
N LEU A 524 5.10 9.15 -19.18
CA LEU A 524 4.51 9.84 -18.03
C LEU A 524 4.73 11.36 -18.09
N ARG A 525 5.88 11.84 -18.58
CA ARG A 525 6.15 13.28 -18.79
C ARG A 525 5.14 13.89 -19.77
N GLU A 526 4.85 13.21 -20.88
CA GLU A 526 3.81 13.65 -21.84
C GLU A 526 2.41 13.81 -21.20
N ARG A 527 2.05 12.94 -20.25
CA ARG A 527 0.81 13.06 -19.48
C ARG A 527 0.85 14.26 -18.52
N VAL A 528 2.00 14.51 -17.86
CA VAL A 528 2.19 15.73 -17.05
C VAL A 528 2.06 17.00 -17.89
N ILE A 529 2.62 17.03 -19.11
CA ILE A 529 2.46 18.15 -20.07
C ILE A 529 0.97 18.39 -20.35
N SER A 530 0.19 17.34 -20.61
CA SER A 530 -1.26 17.43 -20.80
C SER A 530 -1.97 18.06 -19.58
N TYR A 531 -1.72 17.58 -18.36
CA TYR A 531 -2.34 18.13 -17.15
C TYR A 531 -1.93 19.57 -16.86
N PHE A 532 -0.67 19.93 -17.11
CA PHE A 532 -0.21 21.31 -17.01
C PHE A 532 -0.93 22.22 -18.01
N HIS A 533 -1.09 21.80 -19.27
CA HIS A 533 -1.86 22.54 -20.26
C HIS A 533 -3.35 22.64 -19.94
N GLN A 534 -3.94 21.67 -19.23
CA GLN A 534 -5.32 21.77 -18.71
C GLN A 534 -5.44 22.70 -17.49
N ALA A 535 -4.39 22.78 -16.66
CA ALA A 535 -4.35 23.69 -15.51
C ALA A 535 -4.23 25.16 -15.95
N CYS A 536 -3.38 25.45 -16.95
CA CYS A 536 -3.17 26.80 -17.49
C CYS A 536 -4.47 27.62 -17.71
N PRO A 537 -5.42 27.22 -18.57
CA PRO A 537 -6.62 28.02 -18.85
C PRO A 537 -7.62 28.04 -17.70
N ARG A 538 -7.55 27.06 -16.77
CA ARG A 538 -8.43 26.96 -15.60
C ARG A 538 -8.01 27.95 -14.50
N ASP A 539 -6.72 27.97 -14.19
CA ASP A 539 -6.19 28.70 -13.03
C ASP A 539 -5.66 30.10 -13.41
N LEU A 540 -5.43 30.39 -14.69
CA LEU A 540 -4.97 31.70 -15.17
C LEU A 540 -5.93 32.88 -14.92
N PRO A 541 -7.27 32.75 -15.06
CA PRO A 541 -8.18 33.87 -14.76
C PRO A 541 -8.12 34.29 -13.28
N ASP A 542 -7.97 33.34 -12.36
CA ASP A 542 -7.85 33.60 -10.93
C ASP A 542 -6.49 34.23 -10.58
N LEU A 543 -5.44 33.91 -11.35
CA LEU A 543 -4.10 34.51 -11.23
C LEU A 543 -4.04 35.99 -11.64
N THR A 544 -5.04 36.52 -12.35
CA THR A 544 -5.05 37.94 -12.77
C THR A 544 -5.74 38.90 -11.81
N ASP A 545 -6.74 38.46 -11.03
CA ASP A 545 -7.60 39.40 -10.26
C ASP A 545 -7.55 39.24 -8.74
N ASN A 546 -7.30 38.06 -8.15
CA ASN A 546 -7.14 37.90 -6.69
C ASN A 546 -6.52 36.54 -6.29
N TRP A 547 -5.30 36.52 -5.75
CA TRP A 547 -4.85 35.41 -4.88
C TRP A 547 -3.84 35.89 -3.82
N PRO A 548 -3.94 35.45 -2.55
CA PRO A 548 -2.95 35.78 -1.52
C PRO A 548 -1.53 35.35 -1.89
N ALA A 549 -0.53 36.04 -1.36
CA ALA A 549 0.87 35.68 -1.56
C ALA A 549 1.18 34.30 -0.94
N ALA A 550 1.05 33.23 -1.74
CA ALA A 550 1.60 31.93 -1.41
C ALA A 550 3.13 32.06 -1.31
N ILE A 551 3.62 32.09 -0.08
CA ILE A 551 5.04 32.20 0.27
C ILE A 551 5.69 30.83 0.00
N THR A 552 6.89 30.86 -0.57
CA THR A 552 7.63 29.64 -0.89
C THR A 552 8.88 29.60 -0.02
N CYS A 553 9.08 28.55 0.77
CA CYS A 553 10.31 28.40 1.55
C CYS A 553 11.47 28.04 0.63
N LEU A 554 12.46 28.94 0.55
CA LEU A 554 13.70 28.78 -0.22
C LEU A 554 14.91 28.40 0.65
N LEU A 555 14.74 28.21 1.96
CA LEU A 555 15.85 27.86 2.87
C LEU A 555 16.43 26.48 2.56
N ASP A 556 17.75 26.30 2.70
CA ASP A 556 18.43 25.01 2.66
C ASP A 556 18.04 24.10 1.47
N ASP A 557 17.89 24.69 0.27
CA ASP A 557 17.40 24.04 -0.95
C ASP A 557 16.09 23.26 -0.74
N CYS A 558 15.14 23.82 0.02
CA CYS A 558 13.87 23.15 0.28
C CYS A 558 13.07 22.94 -1.01
N GLY A 559 13.20 21.75 -1.60
CA GLY A 559 12.67 21.43 -2.93
C GLY A 559 13.57 20.40 -3.63
N PRO A 560 13.26 20.02 -4.86
CA PRO A 560 14.19 19.30 -5.72
C PRO A 560 15.37 20.20 -6.14
N VAL A 561 16.55 19.61 -6.40
CA VAL A 561 17.64 20.34 -7.07
C VAL A 561 17.13 20.87 -8.42
N GLY A 562 17.27 22.18 -8.66
CA GLY A 562 16.66 22.90 -9.80
C GLY A 562 15.30 23.56 -9.51
N THR A 563 14.65 23.26 -8.38
CA THR A 563 13.49 24.00 -7.84
C THR A 563 13.74 24.37 -6.38
N PRO A 564 14.40 25.51 -6.09
CA PRO A 564 14.35 26.05 -4.74
C PRO A 564 12.90 26.47 -4.46
N GLY A 565 12.26 25.81 -3.50
CA GLY A 565 10.90 26.15 -3.07
C GLY A 565 10.01 24.99 -2.59
N TYR A 566 9.64 25.02 -1.31
CA TYR A 566 8.44 24.34 -0.80
C TYR A 566 7.28 25.35 -0.71
N PRO A 567 6.13 25.14 -1.37
CA PRO A 567 5.01 26.07 -1.35
C PRO A 567 4.25 26.00 -0.02
N ILE A 568 4.12 27.14 0.67
CA ILE A 568 3.45 27.27 1.96
C ILE A 568 2.14 28.02 1.78
N GLN A 569 1.06 27.48 2.35
CA GLN A 569 -0.32 27.85 2.05
C GLN A 569 -1.03 28.50 3.25
N CYS A 570 -0.51 28.34 4.47
CA CYS A 570 -0.95 29.09 5.66
C CYS A 570 0.17 29.24 6.71
N LYS A 571 -0.07 30.07 7.75
CA LYS A 571 0.88 30.29 8.85
C LYS A 571 1.12 29.05 9.71
N GLU A 572 0.13 28.16 9.79
CA GLU A 572 0.21 26.90 10.53
C GLU A 572 1.12 25.91 9.80
N GLU A 573 0.94 25.77 8.48
CA GLU A 573 1.84 25.00 7.61
C GLU A 573 3.24 25.60 7.60
N MET A 574 3.38 26.93 7.56
CA MET A 574 4.67 27.60 7.69
C MET A 574 5.38 27.21 8.98
N ALA A 575 4.67 27.32 10.12
CA ALA A 575 5.24 27.00 11.43
C ALA A 575 5.58 25.50 11.56
N ALA A 576 4.75 24.61 11.03
CA ALA A 576 5.04 23.18 10.98
C ALA A 576 6.26 22.89 10.09
N HIS A 577 6.30 23.44 8.88
CA HIS A 577 7.39 23.28 7.92
C HIS A 577 8.73 23.76 8.48
N TYR A 578 8.81 24.99 8.99
CA TYR A 578 10.05 25.53 9.54
C TYR A 578 10.50 24.82 10.83
N ARG A 579 9.58 24.29 11.64
CA ARG A 579 9.92 23.50 12.83
C ARG A 579 10.38 22.07 12.48
N GLU A 580 9.63 21.37 11.62
CA GLU A 580 9.83 19.95 11.33
C GLU A 580 10.88 19.68 10.24
N VAL A 581 11.00 20.56 9.25
CA VAL A 581 11.93 20.40 8.12
C VAL A 581 13.26 21.12 8.37
N HIS A 582 13.21 22.33 8.96
CA HIS A 582 14.38 23.21 9.14
C HIS A 582 14.87 23.34 10.59
N GLY A 583 14.19 22.69 11.54
CA GLY A 583 14.58 22.68 12.95
C GLY A 583 14.63 24.06 13.61
N LYS A 584 13.86 25.04 13.12
CA LYS A 584 13.85 26.41 13.67
C LYS A 584 13.13 26.46 15.01
N ASP A 585 13.63 27.32 15.89
CA ASP A 585 13.02 27.62 17.19
C ASP A 585 11.73 28.47 17.05
N ASP A 586 11.00 28.57 18.16
CA ASP A 586 9.70 29.26 18.19
C ASP A 586 9.84 30.79 18.03
N ASP A 587 11.01 31.37 18.32
CA ASP A 587 11.27 32.81 18.14
C ASP A 587 11.39 33.16 16.65
N VAL A 588 12.18 32.39 15.88
CA VAL A 588 12.26 32.52 14.41
C VAL A 588 10.89 32.26 13.76
N ILE A 589 10.11 31.31 14.28
CA ILE A 589 8.74 31.04 13.79
C ILE A 589 7.79 32.20 14.13
N ALA A 590 7.95 32.87 15.26
CA ALA A 590 7.16 34.05 15.63
C ALA A 590 7.45 35.25 14.72
N ASP A 591 8.73 35.52 14.40
CA ASP A 591 9.11 36.57 13.46
C ASP A 591 8.60 36.30 12.04
N LEU A 592 8.71 35.06 11.55
CA LEU A 592 8.13 34.67 10.25
C LEU A 592 6.59 34.84 10.23
N LYS A 593 5.91 34.57 11.34
CA LYS A 593 4.45 34.80 11.45
C LYS A 593 4.08 36.27 11.42
N ARG A 594 4.95 37.15 11.93
CA ARG A 594 4.77 38.61 11.86
C ARG A 594 4.96 39.11 10.43
N LEU A 595 6.03 38.68 9.76
CA LEU A 595 6.33 39.04 8.37
C LEU A 595 5.24 38.59 7.39
N TRP A 596 4.54 37.48 7.68
CA TRP A 596 3.38 37.04 6.88
C TRP A 596 2.22 38.05 6.86
N ASP A 597 2.10 38.91 7.86
CA ASP A 597 1.05 39.95 7.95
C ASP A 597 1.46 41.31 7.37
N GLU A 598 2.73 41.48 6.96
CA GLU A 598 3.24 42.73 6.38
C GLU A 598 2.97 42.74 4.85
N PRO A 599 2.26 43.74 4.29
CA PRO A 599 1.94 43.76 2.86
C PRO A 599 3.17 44.13 2.01
N GLU A 600 3.40 43.38 0.91
CA GLU A 600 4.43 43.72 -0.08
C GLU A 600 4.06 45.00 -0.85
N GLU A 601 4.82 46.09 -0.66
CA GLU A 601 4.83 47.21 -1.60
C GLU A 601 5.56 46.79 -2.89
N ILE A 602 4.81 46.67 -3.99
CA ILE A 602 5.37 46.36 -5.31
C ILE A 602 5.92 47.65 -5.93
N ASP A 603 7.24 47.84 -5.85
CA ASP A 603 7.94 48.90 -6.55
C ASP A 603 7.90 48.64 -8.08
N ASN A 604 7.44 49.63 -8.83
CA ASN A 604 6.93 49.45 -10.20
C ASN A 604 7.81 50.17 -11.26
N ASP A 605 9.02 50.61 -10.88
CA ASP A 605 9.95 51.32 -11.76
C ASP A 605 11.10 50.42 -12.25
N ASN A 606 10.91 49.77 -13.40
CA ASN A 606 12.00 49.24 -14.22
C ASN A 606 11.68 49.35 -15.73
N ASN A 607 11.76 50.58 -16.24
CA ASN A 607 11.56 50.90 -17.66
C ASN A 607 12.93 51.00 -18.39
N PRO A 608 13.25 50.13 -19.36
CA PRO A 608 14.65 49.91 -19.77
C PRO A 608 15.11 50.74 -20.98
N VAL A 609 15.36 52.05 -20.83
CA VAL A 609 16.09 52.83 -21.86
C VAL A 609 16.96 53.96 -21.27
N GLN A 610 18.30 53.82 -21.28
CA GLN A 610 19.20 54.68 -22.09
C GLN A 610 20.70 54.35 -21.89
N VAL A 611 21.43 54.34 -23.00
CA VAL A 611 22.88 54.09 -23.08
C VAL A 611 23.68 55.37 -22.87
N ARG A 612 24.69 55.35 -21.97
CA ARG A 612 25.87 56.24 -22.08
C ARG A 612 27.18 55.53 -21.72
N LYS A 613 28.16 55.66 -22.62
CA LYS A 613 29.56 55.22 -22.44
C LYS A 613 30.37 56.23 -21.61
N ARG A 614 31.34 55.75 -20.82
CA ARG A 614 32.70 56.31 -20.63
C ARG A 614 33.57 55.29 -19.87
N GLU A 615 34.60 54.72 -20.49
CA GLU A 615 36.01 55.18 -20.59
C GLU A 615 36.89 54.69 -19.42
N ARG A 616 37.96 53.95 -19.77
CA ARG A 616 39.01 53.44 -18.87
C ARG A 616 40.04 54.52 -18.55
N LEU A 617 40.79 54.35 -17.45
CA LEU A 617 42.23 54.66 -17.41
C LEU A 617 42.94 53.90 -16.26
N GLU A 618 44.26 53.79 -16.38
CA GLU A 618 45.19 52.88 -15.69
C GLU A 618 46.41 53.73 -15.20
N SER A 619 47.27 53.39 -14.22
CA SER A 619 47.63 52.14 -13.52
C SER A 619 48.34 52.47 -12.17
N GLY A 620 48.83 51.47 -11.39
CA GLY A 620 49.93 51.70 -10.42
C GLY A 620 49.89 50.95 -9.07
N GLU A 621 50.62 49.84 -8.97
CA GLU A 621 51.08 49.15 -7.73
C GLU A 621 52.55 49.54 -7.41
N PRO A 622 53.22 49.01 -6.35
CA PRO A 622 52.83 48.80 -4.94
C PRO A 622 53.92 49.26 -3.93
N GLU A 623 53.66 49.24 -2.61
CA GLU A 623 54.63 48.65 -1.64
C GLU A 623 54.07 48.35 -0.23
N SER A 624 54.76 47.40 0.43
CA SER A 624 54.54 46.71 1.72
C SER A 624 54.45 47.60 3.01
N CYS A 625 54.10 47.12 4.22
CA CYS A 625 53.33 45.98 4.76
C CYS A 625 53.37 46.02 6.31
N ALA A 626 52.25 45.91 7.04
CA ALA A 626 52.20 45.24 8.36
C ALA A 626 50.78 45.03 8.96
N LYS A 627 50.35 43.76 8.95
CA LYS A 627 49.55 43.06 10.00
C LYS A 627 48.05 43.38 10.23
N ARG A 628 47.26 42.43 9.68
CA ARG A 628 46.18 41.65 10.33
C ARG A 628 44.84 42.34 10.65
N TYR A 629 43.90 42.19 9.72
CA TYR A 629 42.72 41.32 9.91
C TYR A 629 42.47 40.55 8.59
N LYS A 630 42.11 39.25 8.67
CA LYS A 630 41.47 38.52 7.56
C LYS A 630 39.96 38.84 7.67
N GLY A 631 39.19 39.21 6.64
CA GLY A 631 39.18 38.70 5.27
C GLY A 631 38.20 37.52 5.21
N SER A 632 37.13 37.50 4.41
CA SER A 632 36.83 38.30 3.21
C SER A 632 35.34 38.22 2.80
N THR A 633 34.79 39.28 2.20
CA THR A 633 33.66 39.21 1.25
C THR A 633 34.18 39.01 -0.19
N PRO A 634 33.29 38.95 -1.20
CA PRO A 634 32.82 37.74 -1.86
C PRO A 634 33.66 37.35 -3.10
N THR A 635 33.45 36.13 -3.61
CA THR A 635 33.91 35.75 -4.95
C THR A 635 32.79 35.05 -5.71
N ASP A 636 32.35 35.69 -6.80
CA ASP A 636 31.49 35.09 -7.81
C ASP A 636 32.31 34.07 -8.63
N VAL A 637 31.91 32.79 -8.56
CA VAL A 637 32.29 31.77 -9.53
C VAL A 637 31.02 30.98 -9.83
N GLY A 638 30.27 31.45 -10.81
CA GLY A 638 29.00 30.86 -11.16
C GLY A 638 29.12 29.39 -11.58
N ASN A 639 28.15 28.59 -11.15
CA ASN A 639 27.50 27.72 -12.12
C ASN A 639 26.24 28.44 -12.60
N LYS A 640 26.31 28.95 -13.83
CA LYS A 640 25.10 28.96 -14.66
C LYS A 640 24.72 27.49 -14.83
N GLN A 641 23.77 27.00 -14.02
CA GLN A 641 22.88 26.00 -14.59
C GLN A 641 22.17 26.71 -15.73
N VAL A 642 22.55 26.33 -16.95
CA VAL A 642 21.72 26.55 -18.11
C VAL A 642 20.47 25.72 -17.81
N ASP A 643 19.40 26.38 -17.38
CA ASP A 643 18.07 25.81 -17.47
C ASP A 643 17.83 25.58 -18.97
N GLU A 644 18.15 24.38 -19.44
CA GLU A 644 17.91 24.00 -20.82
C GLU A 644 16.40 24.04 -21.06
N LEU A 645 15.96 25.10 -21.73
CA LEU A 645 14.77 25.06 -22.55
C LEU A 645 14.93 23.90 -23.51
N ILE A 646 14.24 22.78 -23.22
CA ILE A 646 14.22 21.61 -24.09
C ILE A 646 13.46 21.98 -25.35
N ASP A 647 14.21 22.41 -26.36
CA ASP A 647 13.71 22.65 -27.71
C ASP A 647 13.49 21.29 -28.40
N LEU A 648 12.24 20.85 -28.44
CA LEU A 648 11.81 19.57 -29.01
C LEU A 648 11.80 19.55 -30.57
N THR A 649 12.69 20.33 -31.20
CA THR A 649 12.86 20.39 -32.67
C THR A 649 13.91 19.43 -33.22
N LYS A 650 14.57 18.61 -32.39
CA LYS A 650 15.49 17.56 -32.85
C LYS A 650 14.80 16.19 -32.87
N GLU A 651 14.50 15.74 -34.08
CA GLU A 651 13.95 14.42 -34.39
C GLU A 651 14.84 13.28 -33.89
N HIS A 652 14.24 12.32 -33.18
CA HIS A 652 14.48 10.87 -33.32
C HIS A 652 13.28 10.07 -32.81
#